data_AF-A0A7W0UK02-F1
#
_entry.id   AF-A0A7W0UK02-F1
#
_cell.length_a   1.000
_cell.length_b   1.000
_cell.length_c   1.000
_cell.angle_alpha   90.00
_cell.angle_beta   90.00
_cell.angle_gamma   90.00
#
_symmetry.space_group_name_H-M   'P 1'
#
loop_
_entity.id
_entity.type
_entity.pdbx_description
1 polymer ?
#
loop_
_entity_poly.entity_id
_entity_poly.type
_entity_poly.pdbx_seq_one_letter_code
_entity_poly.pdbx_strand_id
1 'polypeptide(L)'
;TDVRGVDKKLRHHPPTGEGEVTADLVASEAEESALIAAEINRIAGPEVPTSNGNKVPYSNIAILCRARRLFTRLEQRLREENIPVEVVGLGGLLATPEVVDLLAYLKVIAAPGDNISFARVAMGPRWRVHYRDLAALARWAATNTGQLQQQLEERDRIGEVDPGEERFSLLEAAARIDEIDDISGEARDRLRALHSEIERMRGRLRGVTLAEAIEQVLSSSGIEDELLVAGTPVAEAARANLSSFLDRASAFSPLEGEASLTAFLNWVDAAREAEDLEIAQPQQENSVKLMTVHQAKGLEFDVVFVPGMTDKSFPDTRVTDNPLKSVSEIPYWIREDRKYLPRIDFVKARFEEALKVRAMQEERRLAYVAFTRAKKALHISAAYWYGERATPGAPGLFFIELAGAPATEEREARPAHEAVTVGRRDEAPETNPMRDEWERRAEQWPPQDESVRDALFELGGRRVLEQALADPSVVDTLVAETEVDLTAYEKVRSEIAGQLELLPAPAAPPAADERLRSLSVSSIVQLARCPKQFYWTVVRPLPRRPSAAARLGHDIHRWIEIRSIGQGRLDDPEDLPDLTPEELEGDGGTGAPPASWATELKRSFEHSRFAAVMPRFTEQPFTLALPGGLLVRGRIDAVYVHDYATWELVDYKTGREPDADDEVARLQLSIYALAARRIWGVRPEQLTATYFYLKTGRAEPISGTDLITQESDLVEVFKRIEAGRFDPQPGRICNSCDFLRFCGAGRAYMAAQGAP
;
A
#
# COMPACT_ATOMS: atom_id res chain seq x y z
N THR A 1 -27.51 -25.88 -35.07
CA THR A 1 -27.47 -27.27 -34.58
C THR A 1 -26.02 -27.71 -34.52
N ASP A 2 -25.34 -27.38 -33.42
CA ASP A 2 -24.04 -27.97 -33.09
C ASP A 2 -24.32 -29.02 -32.01
N VAL A 3 -24.25 -30.29 -32.40
CA VAL A 3 -24.72 -31.47 -31.64
C VAL A 3 -23.61 -31.98 -30.69
N ARG A 4 -22.59 -31.18 -30.39
CA ARG A 4 -21.46 -31.60 -29.54
C ARG A 4 -21.75 -31.61 -28.02
N GLY A 5 -22.97 -31.29 -27.60
CA GLY A 5 -23.31 -31.09 -26.19
C GLY A 5 -24.12 -32.18 -25.50
N VAL A 6 -24.65 -33.20 -26.21
CA VAL A 6 -25.69 -34.08 -25.64
C VAL A 6 -25.16 -35.42 -25.10
N ASP A 7 -23.93 -35.83 -25.46
CA ASP A 7 -23.42 -37.19 -25.16
C ASP A 7 -22.00 -37.24 -24.55
N LYS A 8 -21.57 -36.21 -23.81
CA LYS A 8 -20.40 -36.36 -22.93
C LYS A 8 -20.79 -37.17 -21.68
N LYS A 9 -20.93 -38.48 -21.83
CA LYS A 9 -20.92 -39.40 -20.69
C LYS A 9 -19.54 -39.35 -20.06
N LEU A 10 -19.43 -38.69 -18.91
CA LEU A 10 -18.23 -38.69 -18.10
C LEU A 10 -17.94 -40.13 -17.68
N ARG A 11 -16.69 -40.55 -17.85
CA ARG A 11 -16.19 -41.81 -17.33
C ARG A 11 -15.26 -41.47 -16.17
N HIS A 12 -15.37 -42.20 -15.07
CA HIS A 12 -14.41 -42.09 -13.98
C HIS A 12 -12.99 -42.37 -14.52
N HIS A 13 -11.99 -41.68 -13.99
CA HIS A 13 -10.59 -41.98 -14.29
C HIS A 13 -10.19 -43.25 -13.51
N PRO A 14 -9.73 -44.35 -14.14
CA PRO A 14 -9.14 -45.47 -13.40
C PRO A 14 -7.76 -45.02 -12.90
N PRO A 15 -7.38 -45.13 -11.60
CA PRO A 15 -7.68 -46.20 -10.65
C PRO A 15 -8.22 -45.71 -9.28
N THR A 16 -9.00 -44.63 -9.21
CA THR A 16 -9.35 -43.97 -7.93
C THR A 16 -10.52 -44.58 -7.12
N GLY A 17 -11.09 -45.72 -7.53
CA GLY A 17 -12.23 -46.35 -6.83
C GLY A 17 -13.58 -45.69 -7.15
N GLU A 18 -14.64 -46.04 -6.43
CA GLU A 18 -16.01 -45.51 -6.66
C GLU A 18 -16.23 -44.09 -6.11
N GLY A 19 -15.29 -43.58 -5.30
CA GLY A 19 -15.39 -42.29 -4.62
C GLY A 19 -16.47 -42.26 -3.53
N GLU A 20 -16.44 -41.25 -2.67
CA GLU A 20 -17.43 -41.07 -1.60
C GLU A 20 -18.03 -39.66 -1.67
N VAL A 21 -19.35 -39.56 -1.50
CA VAL A 21 -20.05 -38.28 -1.41
C VAL A 21 -20.82 -38.24 -0.09
N THR A 22 -20.50 -37.28 0.77
CA THR A 22 -21.26 -37.05 2.01
C THR A 22 -21.98 -35.71 1.97
N ALA A 23 -23.15 -35.66 2.62
CA ALA A 23 -23.91 -34.42 2.76
C ALA A 23 -24.38 -34.21 4.21
N ASP A 24 -24.05 -33.04 4.76
CA ASP A 24 -24.32 -32.67 6.15
C ASP A 24 -25.14 -31.38 6.23
N LEU A 25 -26.17 -31.38 7.07
CA LEU A 25 -26.99 -30.22 7.38
C LEU A 25 -26.87 -29.92 8.88
N VAL A 26 -26.35 -28.74 9.21
CA VAL A 26 -26.04 -28.35 10.59
C VAL A 26 -26.80 -27.10 11.02
N ALA A 27 -26.85 -26.86 12.33
CA ALA A 27 -27.52 -25.71 12.91
C ALA A 27 -26.94 -24.35 12.45
N SER A 28 -25.61 -24.18 12.42
CA SER A 28 -24.98 -22.87 12.17
C SER A 28 -23.69 -22.94 11.34
N GLU A 29 -23.28 -21.81 10.77
CA GLU A 29 -22.01 -21.65 10.05
C GLU A 29 -20.79 -21.98 10.94
N ALA A 30 -20.89 -21.75 12.26
CA ALA A 30 -19.84 -22.12 13.22
C ALA A 30 -19.71 -23.66 13.36
N GLU A 31 -20.84 -24.37 13.39
CA GLU A 31 -20.82 -25.84 13.40
C GLU A 31 -20.40 -26.42 12.04
N GLU A 32 -20.74 -25.74 10.94
CA GLU A 32 -20.30 -26.13 9.60
C GLU A 32 -18.78 -26.06 9.47
N SER A 33 -18.16 -24.95 9.90
CA SER A 33 -16.70 -24.82 9.87
C SER A 33 -16.01 -25.78 10.84
N ALA A 34 -16.60 -26.04 12.02
CA ALA A 34 -16.08 -27.02 12.97
C ALA A 34 -16.14 -28.45 12.43
N LEU A 35 -17.23 -28.83 11.75
CA LEU A 35 -17.38 -30.13 11.10
C LEU A 35 -16.31 -30.32 10.01
N ILE A 36 -16.10 -29.31 9.16
CA ILE A 36 -15.08 -29.35 8.11
C ILE A 36 -13.68 -29.48 8.71
N ALA A 37 -13.36 -28.69 9.73
CA ALA A 37 -12.04 -28.75 10.38
C ALA A 37 -11.79 -30.11 11.05
N ALA A 38 -12.79 -30.66 11.74
CA ALA A 38 -12.71 -31.98 12.36
C ALA A 38 -12.48 -33.09 11.32
N GLU A 39 -13.18 -33.02 10.19
CA GLU A 39 -13.01 -33.98 9.11
C GLU A 39 -11.63 -33.86 8.45
N ILE A 40 -11.15 -32.64 8.22
CA ILE A 40 -9.78 -32.40 7.73
C ILE A 40 -8.75 -32.99 8.69
N ASN A 41 -8.87 -32.77 10.00
CA ASN A 41 -7.97 -33.36 11.00
C ASN A 41 -8.00 -34.89 11.01
N ARG A 42 -9.16 -35.49 10.74
CA ARG A 42 -9.32 -36.94 10.65
C ARG A 42 -8.59 -37.53 9.44
N ILE A 43 -8.69 -36.88 8.28
CA ILE A 43 -8.16 -37.40 7.00
C ILE A 43 -6.73 -36.93 6.69
N ALA A 44 -6.30 -35.82 7.27
CA ALA A 44 -5.01 -35.20 6.97
C ALA A 44 -3.83 -35.97 7.58
N GLY A 45 -2.72 -35.99 6.85
CA GLY A 45 -1.45 -36.56 7.30
C GLY A 45 -0.24 -36.06 6.53
N PRO A 46 0.96 -36.45 6.99
CA PRO A 46 2.20 -36.11 6.30
C PRO A 46 2.24 -36.70 4.89
N GLU A 47 2.95 -36.04 3.97
CA GLU A 47 3.17 -36.51 2.60
C GLU A 47 3.83 -37.90 2.51
N VAL A 48 4.59 -38.28 3.54
CA VAL A 48 5.21 -39.60 3.64
C VAL A 48 4.20 -40.59 4.27
N PRO A 49 3.81 -41.67 3.56
CA PRO A 49 2.88 -42.65 4.10
C PRO A 49 3.47 -43.30 5.36
N THR A 50 2.82 -43.11 6.51
CA THR A 50 3.08 -43.95 7.68
C THR A 50 2.37 -45.30 7.50
N SER A 51 2.89 -46.35 8.13
CA SER A 51 2.42 -47.73 7.96
C SER A 51 0.95 -48.00 8.34
N ASN A 52 0.23 -47.00 8.86
CA ASN A 52 -1.15 -47.09 9.32
C ASN A 52 -2.04 -46.01 8.67
N GLY A 53 -2.52 -46.24 7.45
CA GLY A 53 -3.68 -45.56 6.86
C GLY A 53 -3.42 -44.63 5.66
N ASN A 54 -4.38 -44.58 4.72
CA ASN A 54 -4.43 -43.64 3.61
C ASN A 54 -4.74 -42.22 4.13
N LYS A 55 -3.74 -41.51 4.63
CA LYS A 55 -3.86 -40.08 4.94
C LYS A 55 -3.62 -39.23 3.68
N VAL A 56 -4.23 -38.05 3.61
CA VAL A 56 -4.12 -37.11 2.47
C VAL A 56 -3.29 -35.89 2.90
N PRO A 57 -2.30 -35.45 2.09
CA PRO A 57 -1.57 -34.22 2.38
C PRO A 57 -2.49 -32.99 2.24
N TYR A 58 -2.23 -31.92 3.00
CA TYR A 58 -3.08 -30.73 3.01
C TYR A 58 -3.19 -30.08 1.62
N SER A 59 -2.12 -30.15 0.82
CA SER A 59 -2.10 -29.66 -0.57
C SER A 59 -3.11 -30.31 -1.51
N ASN A 60 -3.59 -31.52 -1.19
CA ASN A 60 -4.61 -32.24 -1.95
C ASN A 60 -6.03 -32.08 -1.39
N ILE A 61 -6.23 -31.13 -0.48
CA ILE A 61 -7.53 -30.79 0.12
C ILE A 61 -7.92 -29.36 -0.29
N ALA A 62 -9.14 -29.19 -0.79
CA ALA A 62 -9.68 -27.88 -1.13
C ALA A 62 -11.07 -27.63 -0.52
N ILE A 63 -11.33 -26.38 -0.17
CA ILE A 63 -12.63 -25.88 0.26
C ILE A 63 -13.11 -24.86 -0.78
N LEU A 64 -14.21 -25.18 -1.47
CA LEU A 64 -14.74 -24.40 -2.58
C LEU A 64 -16.02 -23.66 -2.16
N CYS A 65 -15.92 -22.35 -1.93
CA CYS A 65 -17.08 -21.55 -1.56
C CYS A 65 -17.67 -20.82 -2.77
N ARG A 66 -19.00 -20.69 -2.80
CA ARG A 66 -19.69 -19.82 -3.78
C ARG A 66 -19.52 -18.33 -3.46
N ALA A 67 -19.49 -17.98 -2.18
CA ALA A 67 -19.41 -16.61 -1.68
C ALA A 67 -18.21 -16.43 -0.75
N ARG A 68 -17.41 -15.39 -0.99
CA ARG A 68 -16.20 -15.07 -0.20
C ARG A 68 -16.50 -14.79 1.28
N ARG A 69 -17.71 -14.36 1.62
CA ARG A 69 -18.13 -14.12 3.02
C ARG A 69 -17.93 -15.34 3.94
N LEU A 70 -17.94 -16.55 3.38
CA LEU A 70 -17.74 -17.81 4.13
C LEU A 70 -16.26 -18.02 4.50
N PHE A 71 -15.32 -17.38 3.79
CA PHE A 71 -13.89 -17.59 3.99
C PHE A 71 -13.45 -17.24 5.40
N THR A 72 -13.91 -16.10 5.93
CA THR A 72 -13.46 -15.60 7.22
C THR A 72 -13.71 -16.58 8.36
N ARG A 73 -14.91 -17.19 8.41
CA ARG A 73 -15.25 -18.16 9.46
C ARG A 73 -14.54 -19.50 9.28
N LEU A 74 -14.40 -19.97 8.04
CA LEU A 74 -13.66 -21.19 7.72
C LEU A 74 -12.17 -21.04 8.08
N GLU A 75 -11.55 -19.96 7.62
CA GLU A 75 -10.16 -19.64 7.90
C GLU A 75 -9.90 -19.51 9.41
N GLN A 76 -10.75 -18.75 10.12
CA GLN A 76 -10.64 -18.61 11.57
C GLN A 76 -10.65 -19.98 12.26
N ARG A 77 -11.60 -20.85 11.90
CA ARG A 77 -11.73 -22.15 12.54
C ARG A 77 -10.56 -23.10 12.21
N LEU A 78 -10.08 -23.08 10.96
CA LEU A 78 -8.92 -23.89 10.57
C LEU A 78 -7.65 -23.44 11.30
N ARG A 79 -7.44 -22.12 11.45
CA ARG A 79 -6.33 -21.57 12.23
C ARG A 79 -6.41 -21.95 13.71
N GLU A 80 -7.60 -21.89 14.33
CA GLU A 80 -7.83 -22.34 15.72
C GLU A 80 -7.44 -23.82 15.94
N GLU A 81 -7.65 -24.66 14.92
CA GLU A 81 -7.32 -26.09 14.93
C GLU A 81 -5.88 -26.39 14.43
N ASN A 82 -5.05 -25.36 14.23
CA ASN A 82 -3.69 -25.45 13.69
C ASN A 82 -3.60 -26.13 12.30
N ILE A 83 -4.65 -26.02 11.48
CA ILE A 83 -4.66 -26.51 10.11
C ILE A 83 -4.10 -25.43 9.18
N PRO A 84 -3.03 -25.72 8.40
CA PRO A 84 -2.48 -24.76 7.46
C PRO A 84 -3.48 -24.51 6.33
N VAL A 85 -3.93 -23.26 6.18
CA VAL A 85 -4.90 -22.84 5.17
C VAL A 85 -4.33 -21.70 4.33
N GLU A 86 -4.52 -21.80 3.01
CA GLU A 86 -4.16 -20.75 2.06
C GLU A 86 -5.41 -20.25 1.36
N VAL A 87 -5.71 -18.96 1.50
CA VAL A 87 -6.82 -18.29 0.80
C VAL A 87 -6.32 -17.81 -0.57
N VAL A 88 -6.81 -18.44 -1.63
CA VAL A 88 -6.33 -18.16 -3.00
C VAL A 88 -6.92 -16.84 -3.51
N GLY A 89 -6.03 -15.91 -3.89
CA GLY A 89 -6.39 -14.63 -4.53
C GLY A 89 -5.90 -13.40 -3.75
N LEU A 90 -5.81 -12.25 -4.42
CA LEU A 90 -5.34 -11.00 -3.80
C LEU A 90 -6.25 -10.54 -2.66
N GLY A 91 -7.57 -10.61 -2.85
CA GLY A 91 -8.52 -10.27 -1.78
C GLY A 91 -8.39 -11.14 -0.53
N GLY A 92 -8.01 -12.41 -0.69
CA GLY A 92 -7.70 -13.32 0.42
C GLY A 92 -6.44 -12.89 1.17
N LEU A 93 -5.36 -12.62 0.42
CA LEU A 93 -4.11 -12.12 0.98
C LEU A 93 -4.30 -10.81 1.75
N LEU A 94 -5.05 -9.87 1.21
CA LEU A 94 -5.31 -8.56 1.84
C LEU A 94 -6.23 -8.66 3.08
N ALA A 95 -6.90 -9.78 3.27
CA ALA A 95 -7.75 -10.03 4.43
C ALA A 95 -7.02 -10.76 5.56
N THR A 96 -5.80 -11.28 5.33
CA THR A 96 -5.09 -12.01 6.38
C THR A 96 -4.62 -11.06 7.49
N PRO A 97 -4.71 -11.47 8.77
CA PRO A 97 -4.45 -10.59 9.92
C PRO A 97 -3.12 -9.83 9.83
N GLU A 98 -2.04 -10.54 9.48
CA GLU A 98 -0.69 -10.01 9.35
C GLU A 98 -0.55 -8.95 8.24
N VAL A 99 -1.24 -9.14 7.10
CA VAL A 99 -1.24 -8.17 6.00
C VAL A 99 -2.13 -6.98 6.35
N VAL A 100 -3.27 -7.19 7.02
CA VAL A 100 -4.14 -6.09 7.45
C VAL A 100 -3.42 -5.20 8.49
N ASP A 101 -2.64 -5.80 9.39
CA ASP A 101 -1.86 -5.04 10.39
C ASP A 101 -0.73 -4.25 9.72
N LEU A 102 -0.01 -4.85 8.76
CA LEU A 102 0.95 -4.13 7.93
C LEU A 102 0.30 -2.97 7.16
N LEU A 103 -0.85 -3.21 6.51
CA LEU A 103 -1.59 -2.19 5.79
C LEU A 103 -2.03 -1.05 6.70
N ALA A 104 -2.44 -1.33 7.94
CA ALA A 104 -2.81 -0.30 8.90
C ALA A 104 -1.62 0.61 9.23
N TYR A 105 -0.42 0.06 9.45
CA TYR A 105 0.79 0.85 9.60
C TYR A 105 1.08 1.70 8.37
N LEU A 106 1.06 1.10 7.17
CA LEU A 106 1.31 1.80 5.90
C LEU A 106 0.32 2.94 5.66
N LYS A 107 -0.97 2.71 5.95
CA LYS A 107 -2.03 3.73 5.81
C LYS A 107 -1.85 4.90 6.76
N VAL A 108 -1.57 4.67 8.04
CA VAL A 108 -1.32 5.76 9.00
C VAL A 108 -0.07 6.57 8.65
N ILE A 109 0.96 5.89 8.13
CA ILE A 109 2.20 6.53 7.68
C ILE A 109 1.94 7.44 6.47
N ALA A 110 1.18 6.94 5.49
CA ALA A 110 0.85 7.66 4.26
C ALA A 110 -0.16 8.79 4.50
N ALA A 111 -1.16 8.53 5.34
CA ALA A 111 -2.28 9.41 5.66
C ALA A 111 -2.47 9.49 7.20
N PRO A 112 -1.88 10.49 7.87
CA PRO A 112 -2.00 10.71 9.32
C PRO A 112 -3.44 10.88 9.85
N GLY A 113 -4.38 11.19 8.95
CA GLY A 113 -5.80 11.33 9.26
C GLY A 113 -6.57 10.01 9.27
N ASP A 114 -5.96 8.87 8.90
CA ASP A 114 -6.64 7.57 8.92
C ASP A 114 -6.77 7.04 10.35
N ASN A 115 -7.86 7.44 11.03
CA ASN A 115 -8.11 7.08 12.41
C ASN A 115 -8.49 5.62 12.58
N ILE A 116 -9.08 4.98 11.55
CA ILE A 116 -9.44 3.56 11.59
C ILE A 116 -8.16 2.73 11.65
N SER A 117 -7.20 3.02 10.78
CA SER A 117 -5.91 2.34 10.75
C SER A 117 -5.10 2.65 12.01
N PHE A 118 -5.13 3.89 12.52
CA PHE A 118 -4.46 4.24 13.78
C PHE A 118 -5.06 3.49 14.98
N ALA A 119 -6.38 3.47 15.09
CA ALA A 119 -7.08 2.74 16.15
C ALA A 119 -6.78 1.24 16.07
N ARG A 120 -6.74 0.67 14.85
CA ARG A 120 -6.35 -0.73 14.66
C ARG A 120 -4.95 -1.01 15.19
N VAL A 121 -3.95 -0.20 14.84
CA VAL A 121 -2.58 -0.36 15.34
C VAL A 121 -2.55 -0.20 16.87
N ALA A 122 -3.19 0.83 17.41
CA ALA A 122 -3.22 1.10 18.86
C ALA A 122 -3.91 -0.02 19.67
N MET A 123 -4.98 -0.62 19.13
CA MET A 123 -5.66 -1.77 19.76
C MET A 123 -4.98 -3.11 19.46
N GLY A 124 -4.02 -3.14 18.55
CA GLY A 124 -3.31 -4.34 18.12
C GLY A 124 -2.51 -5.02 19.23
N PRO A 125 -2.02 -6.25 18.98
CA PRO A 125 -1.43 -7.13 20.00
C PRO A 125 -0.20 -6.53 20.71
N ARG A 126 0.53 -5.65 20.03
CA ARG A 126 1.72 -4.97 20.56
C ARG A 126 1.42 -3.82 21.53
N TRP A 127 0.36 -3.05 21.26
CA TRP A 127 0.05 -1.82 22.01
C TRP A 127 -1.12 -2.00 22.99
N ARG A 128 -2.12 -2.82 22.65
CA ARG A 128 -3.25 -3.19 23.51
C ARG A 128 -3.89 -1.98 24.23
N VAL A 129 -4.04 -0.86 23.52
CA VAL A 129 -4.72 0.32 24.07
C VAL A 129 -6.22 0.02 24.12
N HIS A 130 -6.83 0.22 25.28
CA HIS A 130 -8.24 -0.07 25.47
C HIS A 130 -9.13 0.95 24.74
N TYR A 131 -10.29 0.51 24.22
CA TYR A 131 -11.21 1.39 23.47
C TYR A 131 -11.67 2.60 24.27
N ARG A 132 -11.77 2.48 25.61
CA ARG A 132 -12.08 3.60 26.52
C ARG A 132 -11.08 4.75 26.38
N ASP A 133 -9.78 4.42 26.39
CA ASP A 133 -8.71 5.41 26.34
C ASP A 133 -8.59 6.00 24.92
N LEU A 134 -8.84 5.20 23.88
CA LEU A 134 -8.97 5.70 22.50
C LEU A 134 -10.19 6.62 22.34
N ALA A 135 -11.31 6.32 22.99
CA ALA A 135 -12.48 7.19 22.97
C ALA A 135 -12.21 8.52 23.69
N ALA A 136 -11.42 8.52 24.77
CA ALA A 136 -10.97 9.75 25.42
C ALA A 136 -10.05 10.58 24.51
N LEU A 137 -9.10 9.92 23.83
CA LEU A 137 -8.25 10.52 22.81
C LEU A 137 -9.08 11.15 21.68
N ALA A 138 -10.09 10.43 21.17
CA ALA A 138 -10.98 10.89 20.11
C ALA A 138 -11.85 12.09 20.54
N ARG A 139 -12.41 12.06 21.76
CA ARG A 139 -13.19 13.20 22.32
C ARG A 139 -12.33 14.46 22.41
N TRP A 140 -11.09 14.32 22.89
CA TRP A 140 -10.14 15.42 22.95
C TRP A 140 -9.79 15.92 21.54
N ALA A 141 -9.48 15.00 20.61
CA ALA A 141 -9.16 15.35 19.22
C ALA A 141 -10.28 16.14 18.55
N ALA A 142 -11.53 15.71 18.71
CA ALA A 142 -12.70 16.39 18.17
C ALA A 142 -12.95 17.79 18.76
N THR A 143 -12.45 18.07 19.97
CA THR A 143 -12.64 19.36 20.65
C THR A 143 -11.47 20.33 20.40
N ASN A 144 -10.25 19.80 20.23
CA ASN A 144 -9.01 20.59 20.27
C ASN A 144 -8.28 20.69 18.93
N THR A 145 -8.64 19.89 17.92
CA THR A 145 -8.01 19.91 16.58
C THR A 145 -8.65 20.98 15.69
N GLY A 146 -8.72 22.23 16.18
CA GLY A 146 -9.36 23.35 15.49
C GLY A 146 -8.68 23.79 14.18
N GLN A 147 -7.42 23.40 13.94
CA GLN A 147 -6.73 23.72 12.68
C GLN A 147 -7.20 22.85 11.51
N LEU A 148 -7.42 21.55 11.74
CA LEU A 148 -8.02 20.66 10.73
C LEU A 148 -9.49 21.05 10.50
N GLN A 149 -10.19 21.44 11.56
CA GLN A 149 -11.56 21.94 11.47
C GLN A 149 -11.67 23.25 10.68
N GLN A 150 -10.73 24.19 10.84
CA GLN A 150 -10.67 25.41 10.00
C GLN A 150 -10.35 25.09 8.52
N GLN A 151 -9.43 24.16 8.25
CA GLN A 151 -9.11 23.74 6.88
C GLN A 151 -10.26 22.97 6.22
N LEU A 152 -10.99 22.16 6.96
CA LEU A 152 -12.17 21.44 6.48
C LEU A 152 -13.37 22.39 6.29
N GLU A 153 -13.60 23.37 7.18
CA GLU A 153 -14.62 24.42 6.99
C GLU A 153 -14.33 25.34 5.80
N GLU A 154 -13.05 25.46 5.40
CA GLU A 154 -12.63 26.16 4.19
C GLU A 154 -12.86 25.30 2.94
N ARG A 155 -12.52 24.00 2.97
CA ARG A 155 -12.81 23.04 1.87
C ARG A 155 -14.30 22.74 1.68
N ASP A 156 -15.09 22.71 2.76
CA ASP A 156 -16.54 22.47 2.76
C ASP A 156 -17.29 23.65 2.11
N ARG A 157 -16.77 24.88 2.28
CA ARG A 157 -17.26 26.08 1.59
C ARG A 157 -17.07 26.06 0.07
N ILE A 158 -16.11 25.28 -0.43
CA ILE A 158 -15.81 25.12 -1.85
C ILE A 158 -16.48 23.85 -2.42
N GLY A 159 -17.19 23.08 -1.58
CA GLY A 159 -17.91 21.86 -1.98
C GLY A 159 -17.02 20.65 -2.22
N GLU A 160 -15.79 20.65 -1.69
CA GLU A 160 -14.78 19.57 -1.86
C GLU A 160 -14.75 18.57 -0.70
N VAL A 161 -15.66 18.67 0.25
CA VAL A 161 -15.71 17.78 1.43
C VAL A 161 -16.83 16.76 1.27
N ASP A 162 -16.45 15.49 1.28
CA ASP A 162 -17.39 14.36 1.37
C ASP A 162 -18.05 14.41 2.77
N PRO A 163 -19.39 14.29 2.91
CA PRO A 163 -20.11 14.28 4.19
C PRO A 163 -19.58 13.32 5.28
N GLY A 164 -18.62 12.44 4.97
CA GLY A 164 -17.96 11.50 5.86
C GLY A 164 -16.49 11.78 6.21
N GLU A 165 -15.86 12.88 5.76
CA GLU A 165 -14.46 13.18 6.14
C GLU A 165 -14.35 13.43 7.66
N GLU A 166 -13.47 12.67 8.32
CA GLU A 166 -13.24 12.75 9.76
C GLU A 166 -12.57 14.08 10.14
N ARG A 167 -13.20 14.84 11.05
CA ARG A 167 -12.83 16.22 11.38
C ARG A 167 -11.64 16.35 12.34
N PHE A 168 -10.95 15.26 12.65
CA PHE A 168 -9.86 15.20 13.62
C PHE A 168 -8.90 14.05 13.32
N SER A 169 -7.65 14.13 13.80
CA SER A 169 -6.65 13.06 13.70
C SER A 169 -6.28 12.54 15.09
N LEU A 170 -6.39 11.22 15.29
CA LEU A 170 -5.96 10.54 16.51
C LEU A 170 -4.43 10.54 16.67
N LEU A 171 -3.69 10.48 15.55
CA LEU A 171 -2.23 10.55 15.60
C LEU A 171 -1.75 11.91 16.11
N GLU A 172 -2.35 13.00 15.64
CA GLU A 172 -2.04 14.35 16.12
C GLU A 172 -2.43 14.53 17.60
N ALA A 173 -3.57 13.97 18.02
CA ALA A 173 -3.96 13.98 19.42
C ALA A 173 -2.97 13.20 20.30
N ALA A 174 -2.43 12.08 19.81
CA ALA A 174 -1.41 11.32 20.51
C ALA A 174 -0.09 12.11 20.70
N ALA A 175 0.22 13.07 19.82
CA ALA A 175 1.34 13.99 19.99
C ALA A 175 1.17 14.91 21.22
N ARG A 176 -0.08 15.16 21.62
CA ARG A 176 -0.46 16.01 22.76
C ARG A 176 -1.07 15.23 23.91
N ILE A 177 -0.69 13.96 24.03
CA ILE A 177 -1.25 13.05 25.04
C ILE A 177 -1.18 13.63 26.46
N ASP A 178 -0.16 14.44 26.76
CA ASP A 178 0.05 15.10 28.05
C ASP A 178 -0.99 16.19 28.39
N GLU A 179 -1.74 16.67 27.40
CA GLU A 179 -2.85 17.63 27.57
C GLU A 179 -4.21 16.94 27.83
N ILE A 180 -4.24 15.60 27.86
CA ILE A 180 -5.48 14.82 27.99
C ILE A 180 -5.56 14.19 29.38
N ASP A 181 -6.56 14.57 30.17
CA ASP A 181 -6.70 14.08 31.56
C ASP A 181 -7.32 12.68 31.66
N ASP A 182 -8.30 12.35 30.80
CA ASP A 182 -9.12 11.12 30.87
C ASP A 182 -8.47 9.88 30.21
N ILE A 183 -7.14 9.74 30.33
CA ILE A 183 -6.38 8.62 29.77
C ILE A 183 -5.56 7.94 30.86
N SER A 184 -5.63 6.60 30.92
CA SER A 184 -4.84 5.81 31.88
C SER A 184 -3.34 6.03 31.70
N GLY A 185 -2.57 5.94 32.80
CA GLY A 185 -1.11 6.12 32.73
C GLY A 185 -0.41 5.15 31.77
N GLU A 186 -0.85 3.89 31.76
CA GLU A 186 -0.35 2.86 30.86
C GLU A 186 -0.69 3.16 29.39
N ALA A 187 -1.92 3.59 29.09
CA ALA A 187 -2.28 4.00 27.73
C ALA A 187 -1.54 5.25 27.28
N ARG A 188 -1.29 6.21 28.19
CA ARG A 188 -0.50 7.41 27.90
C ARG A 188 0.91 7.06 27.43
N ASP A 189 1.59 6.18 28.16
CA ASP A 189 2.95 5.77 27.81
C ASP A 189 2.98 4.98 26.49
N ARG A 190 2.01 4.08 26.28
CA ARG A 190 1.86 3.31 25.03
C ARG A 190 1.56 4.21 23.83
N LEU A 191 0.61 5.13 23.94
CA LEU A 191 0.25 6.05 22.86
C LEU A 191 1.40 7.01 22.54
N ARG A 192 2.15 7.49 23.55
CA ARG A 192 3.36 8.31 23.34
C ARG A 192 4.43 7.53 22.56
N ALA A 193 4.66 6.28 22.94
CA ALA A 193 5.61 5.40 22.29
C ALA A 193 5.19 5.07 20.84
N LEU A 194 3.91 4.74 20.62
CA LEU A 194 3.34 4.49 19.30
C LEU A 194 3.47 5.71 18.39
N HIS A 195 3.07 6.89 18.86
CA HIS A 195 3.24 8.15 18.11
C HIS A 195 4.70 8.36 17.71
N SER A 196 5.63 8.21 18.66
CA SER A 196 7.06 8.38 18.41
C SER A 196 7.62 7.38 17.40
N GLU A 197 7.07 6.16 17.36
CA GLU A 197 7.45 5.13 16.39
C GLU A 197 6.95 5.45 14.98
N ILE A 198 5.67 5.83 14.85
CA ILE A 198 5.07 6.21 13.56
C ILE A 198 5.82 7.42 12.98
N GLU A 199 6.09 8.46 13.76
CA GLU A 199 6.82 9.65 13.30
C GLU A 199 8.25 9.30 12.85
N ARG A 200 8.90 8.35 13.54
CA ARG A 200 10.22 7.85 13.14
C ARG A 200 10.16 7.11 11.80
N MET A 201 9.16 6.25 11.60
CA MET A 201 8.93 5.58 10.32
C MET A 201 8.68 6.61 9.21
N ARG A 202 7.75 7.55 9.40
CA ARG A 202 7.46 8.64 8.44
C ARG A 202 8.71 9.47 8.07
N GLY A 203 9.63 9.66 9.02
CA GLY A 203 10.90 10.34 8.78
C GLY A 203 11.89 9.54 7.94
N ARG A 204 11.95 8.21 8.14
CA ARG A 204 12.88 7.29 7.44
C ARG A 204 12.44 6.94 6.03
N LEU A 205 11.13 6.93 5.79
CA LEU A 205 10.53 6.55 4.51
C LEU A 205 10.64 7.61 3.39
N ARG A 206 11.35 8.71 3.62
CA ARG A 206 11.54 9.77 2.63
C ARG A 206 12.63 9.38 1.63
N GLY A 207 12.25 9.19 0.36
CA GLY A 207 13.19 8.95 -0.74
C GLY A 207 13.69 7.51 -0.86
N VAL A 208 13.04 6.57 -0.16
CA VAL A 208 13.24 5.12 -0.34
C VAL A 208 12.22 4.59 -1.35
N THR A 209 12.53 3.44 -1.95
CA THR A 209 11.59 2.76 -2.86
C THR A 209 10.39 2.18 -2.10
N LEU A 210 9.31 1.84 -2.80
CA LEU A 210 8.12 1.23 -2.20
C LEU A 210 8.43 -0.08 -1.45
N ALA A 211 9.25 -0.95 -2.05
CA ALA A 211 9.64 -2.23 -1.43
C ALA A 211 10.44 -2.01 -0.14
N GLU A 212 11.46 -1.15 -0.19
CA GLU A 212 12.26 -0.77 0.99
C GLU A 212 11.39 -0.11 2.07
N ALA A 213 10.36 0.66 1.67
CA ALA A 213 9.45 1.28 2.62
C ALA A 213 8.66 0.23 3.42
N ILE A 214 8.13 -0.77 2.72
CA ILE A 214 7.35 -1.86 3.33
C ILE A 214 8.25 -2.72 4.22
N GLU A 215 9.46 -3.08 3.75
CA GLU A 215 10.44 -3.82 4.54
C GLU A 215 10.83 -3.07 5.84
N GLN A 216 11.06 -1.75 5.75
CA GLN A 216 11.37 -0.94 6.93
C GLN A 216 10.23 -0.88 7.94
N VAL A 217 8.97 -0.84 7.46
CA VAL A 217 7.79 -0.89 8.32
C VAL A 217 7.66 -2.27 8.97
N LEU A 218 7.84 -3.35 8.22
CA LEU A 218 7.84 -4.72 8.75
C LEU A 218 8.88 -4.89 9.86
N SER A 219 10.14 -4.50 9.60
CA SER A 219 11.21 -4.58 10.58
C SER A 219 10.98 -3.67 11.80
N SER A 220 10.41 -2.49 11.63
CA SER A 220 10.21 -1.54 12.75
C SER A 220 8.94 -1.82 13.57
N SER A 221 7.92 -2.45 12.98
CA SER A 221 6.64 -2.76 13.62
C SER A 221 6.70 -4.00 14.51
N GLY A 222 7.72 -4.85 14.36
CA GLY A 222 7.90 -6.07 15.15
C GLY A 222 6.99 -7.23 14.73
N ILE A 223 6.19 -7.08 13.66
CA ILE A 223 5.29 -8.13 13.18
C ILE A 223 6.06 -9.40 12.80
N GLU A 224 7.17 -9.25 12.06
CA GLU A 224 7.96 -10.41 11.65
C GLU A 224 8.63 -11.11 12.85
N ASP A 225 9.13 -10.33 13.82
CA ASP A 225 9.75 -10.84 15.03
C ASP A 225 8.75 -11.66 15.87
N GLU A 226 7.52 -11.18 16.02
CA GLU A 226 6.45 -11.89 16.72
C GLU A 226 6.11 -13.23 16.04
N LEU A 227 6.01 -13.24 14.70
CA LEU A 227 5.75 -14.47 13.93
C LEU A 227 6.94 -15.45 14.00
N LEU A 228 8.17 -14.94 14.01
CA LEU A 228 9.38 -15.76 14.17
C LEU A 228 9.42 -16.45 15.53
N VAL A 229 9.10 -15.71 16.61
CA VAL A 229 9.10 -16.24 17.97
C VAL A 229 7.99 -17.27 18.19
N ALA A 230 6.82 -17.09 17.56
CA ALA A 230 5.70 -18.03 17.70
C ALA A 230 6.04 -19.44 17.17
N GLY A 231 6.79 -19.56 16.07
CA GLY A 231 7.32 -20.82 15.57
C GLY A 231 6.28 -21.90 15.22
N THR A 232 5.02 -21.52 15.02
CA THR A 232 3.92 -22.45 14.66
C THR A 232 3.75 -22.55 13.14
N PRO A 233 3.15 -23.64 12.61
CA PRO A 233 2.82 -23.72 11.18
C PRO A 233 1.96 -22.54 10.68
N VAL A 234 1.09 -22.01 11.55
CA VAL A 234 0.28 -20.82 11.26
C VAL A 234 1.16 -19.58 11.13
N ALA A 235 2.17 -19.43 11.99
CA ALA A 235 3.10 -18.30 11.92
C ALA A 235 4.02 -18.38 10.69
N GLU A 236 4.48 -19.58 10.31
CA GLU A 236 5.20 -19.80 9.06
C GLU A 236 4.34 -19.40 7.84
N ALA A 237 3.06 -19.73 7.87
CA ALA A 237 2.13 -19.34 6.81
C ALA A 237 1.90 -17.83 6.75
N ALA A 238 1.75 -17.17 7.91
CA ALA A 238 1.66 -15.71 7.97
C ALA A 238 2.92 -15.04 7.38
N ARG A 239 4.12 -15.56 7.65
CA ARG A 239 5.36 -15.03 7.05
C ARG A 239 5.40 -15.20 5.53
N ALA A 240 4.93 -16.35 5.03
CA ALA A 240 4.81 -16.57 3.59
C ALA A 240 3.82 -15.57 2.94
N ASN A 241 2.72 -15.25 3.62
CA ASN A 241 1.77 -14.23 3.17
C ASN A 241 2.42 -12.83 3.11
N LEU A 242 3.18 -12.44 4.13
CA LEU A 242 3.92 -11.16 4.13
C LEU A 242 4.93 -11.09 2.97
N SER A 243 5.65 -12.18 2.69
CA SER A 243 6.55 -12.25 1.52
C SER A 243 5.78 -12.09 0.20
N SER A 244 4.66 -12.79 0.05
CA SER A 244 3.78 -12.67 -1.13
C SER A 244 3.24 -11.26 -1.31
N PHE A 245 2.96 -10.54 -0.21
CA PHE A 245 2.57 -9.13 -0.26
C PHE A 245 3.72 -8.23 -0.73
N LEU A 246 4.94 -8.46 -0.23
CA LEU A 246 6.12 -7.70 -0.65
C LEU A 246 6.48 -7.93 -2.12
N ASP A 247 6.35 -9.16 -2.62
CA ASP A 247 6.54 -9.47 -4.04
C ASP A 247 5.57 -8.68 -4.92
N ARG A 248 4.31 -8.54 -4.49
CA ARG A 248 3.30 -7.73 -5.19
C ARG A 248 3.61 -6.24 -5.16
N ALA A 249 4.08 -5.74 -4.02
CA ALA A 249 4.50 -4.35 -3.92
C ALA A 249 5.72 -4.05 -4.81
N SER A 250 6.65 -5.02 -4.92
CA SER A 250 7.83 -4.90 -5.78
C SER A 250 7.47 -4.98 -7.26
N ALA A 251 6.45 -5.76 -7.62
CA ALA A 251 5.92 -5.86 -8.98
C ALA A 251 4.95 -4.73 -9.36
N PHE A 252 4.56 -3.87 -8.41
CA PHE A 252 3.61 -2.79 -8.65
C PHE A 252 4.24 -1.68 -9.50
N SER A 253 3.56 -1.36 -10.61
CA SER A 253 3.89 -0.23 -11.47
C SER A 253 2.61 0.54 -11.76
N PRO A 254 2.50 1.83 -11.37
CA PRO A 254 1.33 2.64 -11.67
C PRO A 254 1.24 2.95 -13.17
N LEU A 255 0.01 3.22 -13.66
CA LEU A 255 -0.24 3.63 -15.06
C LEU A 255 0.34 5.01 -15.37
N GLU A 256 0.34 5.91 -14.37
CA GLU A 256 0.88 7.26 -14.45
C GLU A 256 1.66 7.59 -13.16
N GLY A 257 2.77 8.31 -13.27
CA GLY A 257 3.58 8.77 -12.14
C GLY A 257 4.61 7.77 -11.60
N GLU A 258 5.18 8.07 -10.43
CA GLU A 258 6.14 7.22 -9.73
C GLU A 258 5.44 6.21 -8.81
N ALA A 259 6.06 5.04 -8.61
CA ALA A 259 5.60 4.01 -7.69
C ALA A 259 5.73 4.48 -6.22
N SER A 260 4.74 5.26 -5.77
CA SER A 260 4.65 5.80 -4.41
C SER A 260 3.80 4.90 -3.50
N LEU A 261 4.01 5.03 -2.18
CA LEU A 261 3.19 4.34 -1.18
C LEU A 261 1.71 4.70 -1.32
N THR A 262 1.38 5.97 -1.57
CA THR A 262 -0.01 6.41 -1.77
C THR A 262 -0.64 5.78 -3.01
N ALA A 263 0.08 5.76 -4.14
CA ALA A 263 -0.43 5.11 -5.36
C ALA A 263 -0.67 3.60 -5.15
N PHE A 264 0.24 2.95 -4.43
CA PHE A 264 0.10 1.53 -4.08
C PHE A 264 -1.10 1.28 -3.15
N LEU A 265 -1.30 2.09 -2.11
CA LEU A 265 -2.44 1.94 -1.20
C LEU A 265 -3.78 2.16 -1.92
N ASN A 266 -3.86 3.14 -2.82
CA ASN A 266 -5.04 3.34 -3.66
C ASN A 266 -5.32 2.14 -4.57
N TRP A 267 -4.26 1.54 -5.14
CA TRP A 267 -4.38 0.31 -5.91
C TRP A 267 -4.83 -0.87 -5.04
N VAL A 268 -4.30 -1.01 -3.82
CA VAL A 268 -4.72 -2.04 -2.87
C VAL A 268 -6.21 -1.89 -2.54
N ASP A 269 -6.67 -0.68 -2.23
CA ASP A 269 -8.07 -0.43 -1.89
C ASP A 269 -8.98 -0.71 -3.10
N ALA A 270 -8.61 -0.25 -4.30
CA ALA A 270 -9.32 -0.60 -5.53
C ALA A 270 -9.34 -2.12 -5.80
N ALA A 271 -8.24 -2.82 -5.50
CA ALA A 271 -8.14 -4.28 -5.67
C ALA A 271 -8.94 -5.07 -4.63
N ARG A 272 -9.26 -4.49 -3.47
CA ARG A 272 -10.19 -5.09 -2.50
C ARG A 272 -11.63 -5.05 -3.01
N GLU A 273 -11.98 -3.98 -3.73
CA GLU A 273 -13.30 -3.78 -4.31
C GLU A 273 -13.49 -4.53 -5.63
N ALA A 274 -12.43 -4.61 -6.44
CA ALA A 274 -12.45 -5.31 -7.72
C ALA A 274 -12.38 -6.83 -7.51
N GLU A 275 -13.48 -7.54 -7.78
CA GLU A 275 -13.57 -8.99 -7.65
C GLU A 275 -12.59 -9.76 -8.59
N ASP A 276 -12.14 -9.14 -9.68
CA ASP A 276 -11.47 -9.78 -10.84
C ASP A 276 -9.94 -9.61 -10.95
N LEU A 277 -9.28 -8.88 -10.05
CA LEU A 277 -7.82 -8.70 -10.10
C LEU A 277 -7.09 -9.88 -9.44
N GLU A 278 -7.15 -11.05 -10.08
CA GLU A 278 -6.56 -12.27 -9.56
C GLU A 278 -5.34 -12.70 -10.39
N ILE A 279 -4.15 -12.46 -9.85
CA ILE A 279 -2.89 -13.02 -10.34
C ILE A 279 -2.58 -14.29 -9.56
N ALA A 280 -2.23 -15.36 -10.26
CA ALA A 280 -1.83 -16.65 -9.72
C ALA A 280 -0.69 -16.49 -8.70
N GLN A 281 -0.84 -17.11 -7.52
CA GLN A 281 0.14 -17.06 -6.43
C GLN A 281 1.15 -18.22 -6.53
N PRO A 282 2.39 -18.05 -6.04
CA PRO A 282 3.23 -19.18 -5.66
C PRO A 282 2.56 -19.92 -4.48
N GLN A 283 2.31 -21.21 -4.67
CA GLN A 283 1.54 -22.04 -3.73
C GLN A 283 2.41 -22.44 -2.55
N GLN A 284 1.86 -22.42 -1.32
CA GLN A 284 2.47 -23.21 -0.25
C GLN A 284 2.36 -24.69 -0.60
N GLU A 285 3.47 -25.42 -0.47
CA GLU A 285 3.54 -26.82 -0.90
C GLU A 285 2.63 -27.76 -0.08
N ASN A 286 2.23 -27.40 1.16
CA ASN A 286 1.40 -28.27 2.01
C ASN A 286 0.36 -27.52 2.87
N SER A 287 -0.64 -26.90 2.23
CA SER A 287 -1.77 -26.21 2.89
C SER A 287 -3.11 -26.51 2.22
N VAL A 288 -4.20 -26.46 3.00
CA VAL A 288 -5.57 -26.58 2.51
C VAL A 288 -5.91 -25.36 1.66
N LYS A 289 -6.38 -25.57 0.44
CA LYS A 289 -6.71 -24.47 -0.47
C LYS A 289 -8.14 -23.98 -0.25
N LEU A 290 -8.31 -22.77 0.26
CA LEU A 290 -9.60 -22.10 0.39
C LEU A 290 -9.79 -21.15 -0.79
N MET A 291 -10.77 -21.42 -1.65
CA MET A 291 -10.97 -20.65 -2.88
C MET A 291 -12.42 -20.62 -3.34
N THR A 292 -12.72 -19.76 -4.30
CA THR A 292 -14.04 -19.73 -4.93
C THR A 292 -14.17 -20.84 -5.97
N VAL A 293 -15.40 -21.28 -6.24
CA VAL A 293 -15.64 -22.32 -7.26
C VAL A 293 -15.09 -21.93 -8.64
N HIS A 294 -15.09 -20.65 -8.99
CA HIS A 294 -14.56 -20.15 -10.27
C HIS A 294 -13.04 -20.36 -10.39
N GLN A 295 -12.30 -20.13 -9.30
CA GLN A 295 -10.85 -20.27 -9.23
C GLN A 295 -10.39 -21.75 -9.34
N ALA A 296 -11.25 -22.69 -8.94
CA ALA A 296 -10.94 -24.12 -9.03
C ALA A 296 -10.95 -24.67 -10.45
N LYS A 297 -11.34 -23.89 -11.47
CA LYS A 297 -11.45 -24.36 -12.85
C LYS A 297 -10.09 -24.80 -13.39
N GLY A 298 -9.98 -26.10 -13.68
CA GLY A 298 -8.75 -26.71 -14.20
C GLY A 298 -7.85 -27.29 -13.11
N LEU A 299 -8.19 -27.11 -11.84
CA LEU A 299 -7.57 -27.79 -10.70
C LEU A 299 -8.35 -29.04 -10.33
N GLU A 300 -7.70 -29.98 -9.63
CA GLU A 300 -8.32 -31.19 -9.10
C GLU A 300 -7.64 -31.58 -7.78
N PHE A 301 -8.42 -32.04 -6.81
CA PHE A 301 -7.98 -32.36 -5.45
C PHE A 301 -8.47 -33.75 -5.07
N ASP A 302 -7.79 -34.42 -4.13
CA ASP A 302 -8.24 -35.73 -3.65
C ASP A 302 -9.55 -35.60 -2.86
N VAL A 303 -9.64 -34.56 -2.03
CA VAL A 303 -10.79 -34.27 -1.18
C VAL A 303 -11.26 -32.83 -1.39
N VAL A 304 -12.56 -32.64 -1.60
CA VAL A 304 -13.17 -31.33 -1.79
C VAL A 304 -14.35 -31.14 -0.85
N PHE A 305 -14.35 -30.00 -0.15
CA PHE A 305 -15.46 -29.53 0.66
C PHE A 305 -16.21 -28.42 -0.07
N VAL A 306 -17.54 -28.47 -0.10
CA VAL A 306 -18.38 -27.44 -0.70
C VAL A 306 -19.41 -26.95 0.34
N PRO A 307 -19.03 -25.97 1.18
CA PRO A 307 -19.91 -25.41 2.20
C PRO A 307 -20.89 -24.37 1.63
N GLY A 308 -21.87 -23.98 2.45
CA GLY A 308 -22.75 -22.87 2.09
C GLY A 308 -23.83 -23.23 1.08
N MET A 309 -24.23 -24.50 0.99
CA MET A 309 -25.30 -24.98 0.10
C MET A 309 -26.70 -24.65 0.66
N THR A 310 -26.90 -23.38 1.00
CA THR A 310 -28.13 -22.82 1.56
C THR A 310 -28.87 -21.97 0.53
N ASP A 311 -30.16 -21.75 0.75
CA ASP A 311 -31.00 -20.93 -0.10
C ASP A 311 -30.42 -19.51 -0.25
N LYS A 312 -30.50 -18.98 -1.47
CA LYS A 312 -29.94 -17.67 -1.88
C LYS A 312 -28.43 -17.52 -1.72
N SER A 313 -27.70 -18.58 -1.38
CA SER A 313 -26.23 -18.59 -1.32
C SER A 313 -25.66 -19.48 -2.42
N PHE A 314 -26.12 -20.73 -2.50
CA PHE A 314 -25.79 -21.62 -3.61
C PHE A 314 -26.98 -22.57 -3.87
N PRO A 315 -27.81 -22.30 -4.89
CA PRO A 315 -27.68 -21.28 -5.94
C PRO A 315 -27.91 -19.83 -5.50
N ASP A 316 -27.13 -18.89 -6.07
CA ASP A 316 -27.49 -17.47 -6.09
C ASP A 316 -28.37 -17.17 -7.31
N THR A 317 -29.63 -16.84 -7.09
CA THR A 317 -30.61 -16.60 -8.17
C THR A 317 -30.72 -15.12 -8.57
N ARG A 318 -29.86 -14.24 -8.02
CA ARG A 318 -29.84 -12.83 -8.39
C ARG A 318 -29.36 -12.66 -9.83
N VAL A 319 -30.14 -11.93 -10.61
CA VAL A 319 -29.80 -11.57 -11.99
C VAL A 319 -29.10 -10.21 -11.98
N THR A 320 -27.80 -10.21 -12.21
CA THR A 320 -26.96 -9.00 -12.30
C THR A 320 -26.81 -8.50 -13.73
N ASP A 321 -26.84 -9.42 -14.71
CA ASP A 321 -26.56 -9.18 -16.14
C ASP A 321 -27.79 -8.76 -16.94
N ASN A 322 -28.67 -7.93 -16.36
CA ASN A 322 -29.88 -7.49 -17.03
C ASN A 322 -29.62 -6.24 -17.90
N PRO A 323 -29.64 -6.35 -19.24
CA PRO A 323 -29.34 -5.23 -20.15
C PRO A 323 -30.40 -4.13 -20.14
N LEU A 324 -31.57 -4.36 -19.53
CA LEU A 324 -32.61 -3.34 -19.36
C LEU A 324 -32.44 -2.51 -18.08
N LYS A 325 -31.55 -2.92 -17.18
CA LYS A 325 -31.31 -2.28 -15.87
C LYS A 325 -29.87 -1.82 -15.67
N SER A 326 -28.90 -2.51 -16.26
CA SER A 326 -27.48 -2.19 -16.14
C SER A 326 -26.95 -1.48 -17.38
N VAL A 327 -26.28 -0.35 -17.17
CA VAL A 327 -25.64 0.44 -18.24
C VAL A 327 -24.32 -0.18 -18.70
N SER A 328 -23.67 -0.97 -17.85
CA SER A 328 -22.41 -1.67 -18.18
C SER A 328 -22.63 -2.91 -19.06
N GLU A 329 -23.87 -3.38 -19.19
CA GLU A 329 -24.20 -4.58 -19.97
C GLU A 329 -24.46 -4.24 -21.44
N ILE A 330 -23.76 -4.96 -22.32
CA ILE A 330 -23.96 -4.83 -23.77
C ILE A 330 -25.34 -5.39 -24.13
N PRO A 331 -26.19 -4.62 -24.84
CA PRO A 331 -27.50 -5.10 -25.27
C PRO A 331 -27.45 -6.42 -26.03
N TYR A 332 -28.32 -7.36 -25.66
CA TYR A 332 -28.26 -8.73 -26.20
C TYR A 332 -28.37 -8.83 -27.72
N TRP A 333 -29.02 -7.87 -28.39
CA TRP A 333 -29.19 -7.89 -29.85
C TRP A 333 -27.93 -7.57 -30.64
N ILE A 334 -26.93 -6.93 -30.02
CA ILE A 334 -25.62 -6.65 -30.64
C ILE A 334 -24.54 -7.67 -30.26
N ARG A 335 -24.80 -8.55 -29.28
CA ARG A 335 -23.86 -9.60 -28.88
C ARG A 335 -23.83 -10.76 -29.89
N GLU A 336 -22.65 -11.33 -30.12
CA GLU A 336 -22.48 -12.49 -31.02
C GLU A 336 -23.15 -13.77 -30.47
N ASP A 337 -23.15 -13.93 -29.16
CA ASP A 337 -23.71 -15.08 -28.44
C ASP A 337 -25.23 -15.02 -28.25
N ARG A 338 -25.92 -14.04 -28.86
CA ARG A 338 -27.38 -13.79 -28.72
C ARG A 338 -28.29 -15.00 -28.85
N LYS A 339 -27.87 -16.03 -29.61
CA LYS A 339 -28.61 -17.28 -29.80
C LYS A 339 -28.73 -18.12 -28.52
N TYR A 340 -27.86 -17.90 -27.55
CA TYR A 340 -27.87 -18.56 -26.24
C TYR A 340 -28.47 -17.68 -25.13
N LEU A 341 -28.75 -16.40 -25.44
CA LEU A 341 -29.31 -15.45 -24.49
C LEU A 341 -30.85 -15.48 -24.56
N PRO A 342 -31.55 -15.17 -23.46
CA PRO A 342 -33.00 -14.97 -23.49
C PRO A 342 -33.37 -13.90 -24.53
N ARG A 343 -34.36 -14.21 -25.37
CA ARG A 343 -34.90 -13.19 -26.27
C ARG A 343 -35.60 -12.13 -25.45
N ILE A 344 -35.32 -10.86 -25.76
CA ILE A 344 -36.03 -9.74 -25.14
C ILE A 344 -37.51 -9.86 -25.51
N ASP A 345 -38.33 -10.00 -24.48
CA ASP A 345 -39.79 -10.01 -24.58
C ASP A 345 -40.29 -8.62 -24.15
N PHE A 346 -41.22 -8.05 -24.93
CA PHE A 346 -41.85 -6.77 -24.60
C PHE A 346 -42.67 -6.86 -23.30
N VAL A 347 -42.98 -8.08 -22.84
CA VAL A 347 -43.47 -8.34 -21.48
C VAL A 347 -42.29 -8.47 -20.53
N LYS A 348 -41.98 -7.37 -19.83
CA LYS A 348 -40.87 -7.28 -18.85
C LYS A 348 -40.80 -8.48 -17.89
N ALA A 349 -41.92 -8.89 -17.31
CA ALA A 349 -41.96 -9.98 -16.32
C ALA A 349 -41.50 -11.32 -16.91
N ARG A 350 -41.85 -11.60 -18.17
CA ARG A 350 -41.45 -12.84 -18.84
C ARG A 350 -39.96 -12.85 -19.20
N PHE A 351 -39.42 -11.69 -19.57
CA PHE A 351 -37.99 -11.54 -19.80
C PHE A 351 -37.19 -11.70 -18.50
N GLU A 352 -37.64 -11.08 -17.40
CA GLU A 352 -37.03 -11.25 -16.07
C GLU A 352 -37.07 -12.71 -15.60
N GLU A 353 -38.16 -13.44 -15.87
CA GLU A 353 -38.25 -14.87 -15.56
C GLU A 353 -37.27 -15.71 -16.40
N ALA A 354 -37.17 -15.42 -17.71
CA ALA A 354 -36.20 -16.11 -18.57
C ALA A 354 -34.75 -15.86 -18.13
N LEU A 355 -34.44 -14.67 -17.62
CA LEU A 355 -33.12 -14.36 -17.03
C LEU A 355 -32.88 -15.18 -15.75
N LYS A 356 -33.87 -15.30 -14.85
CA LYS A 356 -33.75 -16.15 -13.65
C LYS A 356 -33.50 -17.62 -14.00
N VAL A 357 -34.22 -18.15 -14.98
CA VAL A 357 -34.03 -19.53 -15.45
C VAL A 357 -32.59 -19.72 -15.96
N ARG A 358 -32.06 -18.74 -16.69
CA ARG A 358 -30.68 -18.78 -17.15
C ARG A 358 -29.67 -18.70 -16.01
N ALA A 359 -29.82 -17.73 -15.10
CA ALA A 359 -28.94 -17.59 -13.94
C ALA A 359 -28.88 -18.91 -13.14
N MET A 360 -30.03 -19.57 -12.97
CA MET A 360 -30.11 -20.88 -12.34
C MET A 360 -29.37 -22.00 -13.11
N GLN A 361 -29.40 -21.97 -14.46
CA GLN A 361 -28.62 -22.90 -15.27
C GLN A 361 -27.10 -22.64 -15.16
N GLU A 362 -26.70 -21.39 -15.03
CA GLU A 362 -25.29 -21.01 -14.81
C GLU A 362 -24.80 -21.47 -13.44
N GLU A 363 -25.60 -21.27 -12.38
CA GLU A 363 -25.31 -21.80 -11.04
C GLU A 363 -25.24 -23.33 -11.02
N ARG A 364 -26.08 -24.04 -11.80
CA ARG A 364 -25.96 -25.50 -11.96
C ARG A 364 -24.64 -25.92 -12.62
N ARG A 365 -24.16 -25.16 -13.62
CA ARG A 365 -22.84 -25.42 -14.23
C ARG A 365 -21.72 -25.18 -13.22
N LEU A 366 -21.87 -24.17 -12.35
CA LEU A 366 -20.92 -23.89 -11.30
C LEU A 366 -20.89 -25.02 -10.25
N ALA A 367 -22.05 -25.52 -9.82
CA ALA A 367 -22.14 -26.69 -8.94
C ALA A 367 -21.49 -27.93 -9.57
N TYR A 368 -21.76 -28.16 -10.85
CA TYR A 368 -21.09 -29.23 -11.62
C TYR A 368 -19.56 -29.06 -11.62
N VAL A 369 -19.07 -27.82 -11.82
CA VAL A 369 -17.63 -27.53 -11.75
C VAL A 369 -17.07 -27.83 -10.37
N ALA A 370 -17.75 -27.46 -9.28
CA ALA A 370 -17.31 -27.72 -7.90
C ALA A 370 -17.22 -29.23 -7.61
N PHE A 371 -18.29 -29.98 -7.91
CA PHE A 371 -18.38 -31.40 -7.57
C PHE A 371 -17.38 -32.26 -8.34
N THR A 372 -17.06 -31.87 -9.56
CA THR A 372 -16.10 -32.60 -10.41
C THR A 372 -14.63 -32.27 -10.10
N ARG A 373 -14.34 -31.43 -9.09
CA ARG A 373 -12.95 -31.21 -8.61
C ARG A 373 -12.44 -32.31 -7.70
N ALA A 374 -13.33 -33.08 -7.08
CA ALA A 374 -12.99 -34.18 -6.20
C ALA A 374 -12.57 -35.42 -6.99
N LYS A 375 -11.41 -36.00 -6.67
CA LYS A 375 -10.96 -37.30 -7.21
C LYS A 375 -11.44 -38.48 -6.39
N LYS A 376 -11.52 -38.34 -5.07
CA LYS A 376 -11.84 -39.43 -4.12
C LYS A 376 -13.04 -39.12 -3.24
N ALA A 377 -13.07 -37.97 -2.58
CA ALA A 377 -14.14 -37.64 -1.64
C ALA A 377 -14.69 -36.22 -1.86
N LEU A 378 -16.02 -36.11 -1.85
CA LEU A 378 -16.76 -34.86 -1.94
C LEU A 378 -17.64 -34.70 -0.70
N HIS A 379 -17.37 -33.67 0.11
CA HIS A 379 -18.17 -33.32 1.27
C HIS A 379 -18.99 -32.08 0.95
N ILE A 380 -20.30 -32.16 1.15
CA ILE A 380 -21.25 -31.08 0.88
C ILE A 380 -21.90 -30.69 2.19
N SER A 381 -21.89 -29.40 2.52
CA SER A 381 -22.51 -28.94 3.76
C SER A 381 -23.41 -27.74 3.57
N ALA A 382 -24.41 -27.64 4.44
CA ALA A 382 -25.27 -26.47 4.56
C ALA A 382 -25.59 -26.23 6.04
N ALA A 383 -25.81 -24.95 6.39
CA ALA A 383 -26.32 -24.56 7.69
C ALA A 383 -27.66 -23.81 7.60
N TYR A 384 -28.41 -23.80 8.70
CA TYR A 384 -29.59 -22.96 8.85
C TYR A 384 -29.21 -21.50 9.12
N TRP A 385 -28.28 -21.26 10.05
CA TRP A 385 -27.87 -19.92 10.46
C TRP A 385 -26.52 -19.51 9.85
N TYR A 386 -26.53 -18.44 9.06
CA TYR A 386 -25.32 -17.79 8.52
C TYR A 386 -25.30 -16.32 8.91
N GLY A 387 -24.20 -15.85 9.49
CA GLY A 387 -24.05 -14.48 9.99
C GLY A 387 -25.20 -14.04 10.90
N GLU A 388 -25.40 -12.71 10.97
CA GLU A 388 -26.35 -12.05 11.89
C GLU A 388 -27.81 -12.04 11.41
N ARG A 389 -28.22 -13.02 10.60
CA ARG A 389 -29.60 -13.10 10.11
C ARG A 389 -30.59 -13.21 11.28
N ALA A 390 -31.74 -12.57 11.13
CA ALA A 390 -32.83 -12.61 12.11
C ALA A 390 -33.70 -13.88 12.02
N THR A 391 -33.68 -14.56 10.86
CA THR A 391 -34.44 -15.79 10.62
C THR A 391 -33.53 -16.89 10.06
N PRO A 392 -33.82 -18.17 10.35
CA PRO A 392 -33.05 -19.27 9.79
C PRO A 392 -33.26 -19.33 8.26
N GLY A 393 -32.19 -19.66 7.54
CA GLY A 393 -32.25 -20.02 6.13
C GLY A 393 -32.87 -21.39 5.93
N ALA A 394 -33.07 -21.77 4.67
CA ALA A 394 -33.43 -23.13 4.29
C ALA A 394 -32.27 -23.76 3.50
N PRO A 395 -32.12 -25.09 3.48
CA PRO A 395 -31.17 -25.75 2.58
C PRO A 395 -31.42 -25.35 1.13
N GLY A 396 -30.34 -25.14 0.36
CA GLY A 396 -30.41 -24.73 -1.04
C GLY A 396 -30.93 -25.84 -1.95
N LEU A 397 -31.39 -25.48 -3.15
CA LEU A 397 -31.96 -26.47 -4.08
C LEU A 397 -30.98 -27.61 -4.40
N PHE A 398 -29.69 -27.30 -4.59
CA PHE A 398 -28.68 -28.31 -4.91
C PHE A 398 -28.43 -29.28 -3.75
N PHE A 399 -28.44 -28.78 -2.50
CA PHE A 399 -28.37 -29.64 -1.32
C PHE A 399 -29.56 -30.60 -1.27
N ILE A 400 -30.77 -30.07 -1.43
CA ILE A 400 -32.02 -30.83 -1.44
C ILE A 400 -32.06 -31.90 -2.53
N GLU A 401 -31.53 -31.59 -3.71
CA GLU A 401 -31.48 -32.53 -4.83
C GLU A 401 -30.58 -33.74 -4.55
N LEU A 402 -29.55 -33.56 -3.71
CA LEU A 402 -28.56 -34.58 -3.34
C LEU A 402 -28.92 -35.32 -2.04
N ALA A 403 -29.15 -34.59 -0.95
CA ALA A 403 -29.38 -35.12 0.40
C ALA A 403 -30.87 -35.33 0.74
N GLY A 404 -31.77 -34.96 -0.17
CA GLY A 404 -33.21 -35.03 0.04
C GLY A 404 -33.74 -33.98 1.03
N ALA A 405 -35.04 -33.98 1.26
CA ALA A 405 -35.70 -33.09 2.23
C ALA A 405 -36.87 -33.81 2.94
N PRO A 406 -37.11 -33.52 4.23
CA PRO A 406 -38.32 -33.96 4.92
C PRO A 406 -39.56 -33.31 4.28
N ALA A 407 -40.73 -33.91 4.51
CA ALA A 407 -41.99 -33.31 4.12
C ALA A 407 -42.27 -32.06 4.96
N THR A 408 -42.79 -31.01 4.34
CA THR A 408 -43.38 -29.83 5.00
C THR A 408 -44.84 -29.71 4.59
N GLU A 409 -45.61 -28.81 5.23
CA GLU A 409 -47.01 -28.55 4.84
C GLU A 409 -47.16 -28.16 3.35
N GLU A 410 -46.11 -27.57 2.77
CA GLU A 410 -46.08 -27.07 1.39
C GLU A 410 -45.34 -28.00 0.41
N ARG A 411 -44.67 -29.07 0.89
CA ARG A 411 -43.79 -29.88 0.04
C ARG A 411 -43.68 -31.34 0.48
N GLU A 412 -43.80 -32.24 -0.49
CA GLU A 412 -43.58 -33.67 -0.28
C GLU A 412 -42.11 -34.00 0.07
N ALA A 413 -41.93 -35.06 0.85
CA ALA A 413 -40.61 -35.59 1.19
C ALA A 413 -39.87 -36.03 -0.08
N ARG A 414 -38.58 -35.73 -0.15
CA ARG A 414 -37.69 -36.14 -1.24
C ARG A 414 -36.58 -37.02 -0.68
N PRO A 415 -36.38 -38.26 -1.16
CA PRO A 415 -35.28 -39.10 -0.72
C PRO A 415 -33.93 -38.54 -1.21
N ALA A 416 -32.85 -38.89 -0.49
CA ALA A 416 -31.49 -38.63 -0.95
C ALA A 416 -31.16 -39.46 -2.19
N HIS A 417 -30.19 -38.99 -2.98
CA HIS A 417 -29.65 -39.73 -4.11
C HIS A 417 -28.89 -40.96 -3.62
N GLU A 418 -28.99 -42.10 -4.34
CA GLU A 418 -28.41 -43.39 -3.91
C GLU A 418 -26.88 -43.37 -3.69
N ALA A 419 -26.19 -42.47 -4.38
CA ALA A 419 -24.74 -42.29 -4.30
C ALA A 419 -24.29 -41.32 -3.18
N VAL A 420 -25.22 -40.77 -2.38
CA VAL A 420 -24.92 -39.77 -1.35
C VAL A 420 -25.19 -40.35 0.03
N THR A 421 -24.16 -40.38 0.87
CA THR A 421 -24.29 -40.71 2.29
C THR A 421 -24.71 -39.44 3.04
N VAL A 422 -25.93 -39.42 3.59
CA VAL A 422 -26.37 -38.33 4.46
C VAL A 422 -25.76 -38.53 5.84
N GLY A 423 -24.93 -37.58 6.26
CA GLY A 423 -24.28 -37.57 7.57
C GLY A 423 -25.20 -36.97 8.63
N ARG A 424 -24.73 -35.88 9.27
CA ARG A 424 -25.49 -35.13 10.27
C ARG A 424 -26.64 -34.37 9.60
N ARG A 425 -27.81 -34.39 10.23
CA ARG A 425 -28.99 -33.65 9.79
C ARG A 425 -29.72 -33.05 10.98
N ASP A 426 -29.32 -31.85 11.34
CA ASP A 426 -29.94 -31.10 12.43
C ASP A 426 -31.31 -30.55 12.04
N GLU A 427 -32.10 -30.23 13.04
CA GLU A 427 -33.30 -29.40 12.91
C GLU A 427 -32.91 -27.92 13.01
N ALA A 428 -33.71 -27.03 12.40
CA ALA A 428 -33.45 -25.60 12.44
C ALA A 428 -33.64 -25.07 13.88
N PRO A 429 -32.59 -24.51 14.53
CA PRO A 429 -32.75 -23.89 15.84
C PRO A 429 -33.70 -22.68 15.76
N GLU A 430 -34.55 -22.48 16.79
CA GLU A 430 -35.49 -21.35 16.85
C GLU A 430 -34.78 -20.00 16.91
N THR A 431 -33.63 -19.94 17.58
CA THR A 431 -32.80 -18.75 17.73
C THR A 431 -31.42 -18.97 17.11
N ASN A 432 -30.76 -17.88 16.70
CA ASN A 432 -29.43 -17.94 16.12
C ASN A 432 -28.39 -18.38 17.19
N PRO A 433 -27.78 -19.58 17.09
CA PRO A 433 -26.86 -20.09 18.10
C PRO A 433 -25.59 -19.24 18.25
N MET A 434 -25.26 -18.43 17.24
CA MET A 434 -24.07 -17.59 17.23
C MET A 434 -24.24 -16.29 18.03
N ARG A 435 -25.47 -15.94 18.44
CA ARG A 435 -25.72 -14.73 19.23
C ARG A 435 -24.98 -14.75 20.56
N ASP A 436 -25.03 -15.88 21.26
CA ASP A 436 -24.36 -16.05 22.55
C ASP A 436 -22.83 -15.98 22.40
N GLU A 437 -22.28 -16.47 21.27
CA GLU A 437 -20.86 -16.34 20.94
C GLU A 437 -20.47 -14.86 20.78
N TRP A 438 -21.25 -14.08 20.03
CA TRP A 438 -20.98 -12.65 19.83
C TRP A 438 -21.13 -11.83 21.10
N GLU A 439 -22.16 -12.10 21.91
CA GLU A 439 -22.37 -11.42 23.20
C GLU A 439 -21.18 -11.69 24.13
N ARG A 440 -20.74 -12.95 24.28
CA ARG A 440 -19.53 -13.27 25.06
C ARG A 440 -18.28 -12.59 24.52
N ARG A 441 -18.09 -12.57 23.20
CA ARG A 441 -16.91 -11.93 22.57
C ARG A 441 -16.92 -10.42 22.75
N ALA A 442 -18.09 -9.78 22.72
CA ALA A 442 -18.25 -8.36 22.97
C ALA A 442 -18.03 -8.01 24.45
N GLU A 443 -18.46 -8.87 25.38
CA GLU A 443 -18.20 -8.73 26.81
C GLU A 443 -16.72 -8.92 27.18
N GLN A 444 -16.01 -9.80 26.46
CA GLN A 444 -14.61 -10.17 26.69
C GLN A 444 -13.66 -9.49 25.70
N TRP A 445 -13.74 -8.16 25.58
CA TRP A 445 -12.80 -7.38 24.77
C TRP A 445 -11.88 -6.51 25.64
N PRO A 446 -10.53 -6.56 25.44
CA PRO A 446 -9.81 -7.43 24.52
C PRO A 446 -9.90 -8.90 24.94
N PRO A 447 -9.85 -9.85 23.99
CA PRO A 447 -9.93 -11.28 24.29
C PRO A 447 -8.90 -11.64 25.36
N GLN A 448 -9.37 -12.19 26.48
CA GLN A 448 -8.48 -12.80 27.46
C GLN A 448 -8.01 -14.12 26.88
N ASP A 449 -6.77 -14.13 26.39
CA ASP A 449 -6.17 -15.37 25.94
C ASP A 449 -5.76 -16.18 27.18
N GLU A 450 -6.67 -17.02 27.68
CA GLU A 450 -6.37 -17.96 28.77
C GLU A 450 -5.26 -18.97 28.36
N SER A 451 -4.98 -19.10 27.06
CA SER A 451 -3.96 -20.02 26.53
C SER A 451 -2.52 -19.54 26.71
N VAL A 452 -2.29 -18.27 27.09
CA VAL A 452 -0.95 -17.70 27.28
C VAL A 452 -0.72 -17.32 28.75
N ARG A 453 -0.99 -18.25 29.66
CA ARG A 453 -0.25 -18.27 30.93
C ARG A 453 0.98 -19.13 30.72
N ASP A 454 1.99 -18.56 30.09
CA ASP A 454 3.32 -19.13 30.14
C ASP A 454 3.80 -19.02 31.59
N ALA A 455 4.05 -20.16 32.25
CA ALA A 455 4.55 -20.19 33.62
C ALA A 455 5.90 -19.45 33.76
N LEU A 456 6.68 -19.36 32.68
CA LEU A 456 7.92 -18.58 32.62
C LEU A 456 7.68 -17.07 32.46
N PHE A 457 6.56 -16.66 31.87
CA PHE A 457 6.26 -15.26 31.59
C PHE A 457 4.87 -14.88 32.12
N GLU A 458 4.59 -15.15 33.40
CA GLU A 458 3.30 -14.81 34.03
C GLU A 458 2.94 -13.31 33.91
N LEU A 459 3.95 -12.45 33.94
CA LEU A 459 3.81 -10.99 33.76
C LEU A 459 3.83 -10.55 32.29
N GLY A 460 3.97 -11.49 31.35
CA GLY A 460 4.20 -11.29 29.92
C GLY A 460 5.68 -11.10 29.56
N GLY A 461 6.10 -11.66 28.42
CA GLY A 461 7.52 -11.69 28.00
C GLY A 461 8.18 -10.31 27.93
N ARG A 462 7.43 -9.27 27.53
CA ARG A 462 7.91 -7.88 27.52
C ARG A 462 8.30 -7.38 28.92
N ARG A 463 7.48 -7.68 29.94
CA ARG A 463 7.67 -7.17 31.29
C ARG A 463 8.87 -7.85 31.96
N VAL A 464 9.02 -9.14 31.69
CA VAL A 464 10.21 -9.91 32.08
C VAL A 464 11.46 -9.37 31.38
N LEU A 465 11.39 -9.02 30.10
CA LEU A 465 12.51 -8.39 29.38
C LEU A 465 12.88 -7.01 29.95
N GLU A 466 11.90 -6.15 30.23
CA GLU A 466 12.13 -4.83 30.85
C GLU A 466 12.77 -4.96 32.24
N GLN A 467 12.34 -5.95 33.03
CA GLN A 467 12.96 -6.28 34.31
C GLN A 467 14.37 -6.84 34.14
N ALA A 468 14.59 -7.74 33.18
CA ALA A 468 15.90 -8.31 32.87
C ALA A 468 16.91 -7.27 32.36
N LEU A 469 16.45 -6.26 31.61
CA LEU A 469 17.28 -5.13 31.18
C LEU A 469 17.69 -4.23 32.36
N ALA A 470 16.82 -4.08 33.36
CA ALA A 470 17.12 -3.34 34.58
C ALA A 470 18.00 -4.16 35.55
N ASP A 471 17.77 -5.46 35.62
CA ASP A 471 18.46 -6.43 36.47
C ASP A 471 18.62 -7.77 35.75
N PRO A 472 19.81 -8.07 35.21
CA PRO A 472 20.08 -9.32 34.48
C PRO A 472 19.84 -10.59 35.31
N SER A 473 19.87 -10.52 36.65
CA SER A 473 19.69 -11.68 37.53
C SER A 473 18.25 -12.22 37.53
N VAL A 474 17.30 -11.45 36.98
CA VAL A 474 15.90 -11.87 36.79
C VAL A 474 15.81 -13.12 35.91
N VAL A 475 16.62 -13.20 34.85
CA VAL A 475 16.63 -14.37 33.94
C VAL A 475 17.20 -15.59 34.66
N ASP A 476 18.29 -15.43 35.40
CA ASP A 476 18.91 -16.52 36.16
C ASP A 476 17.95 -17.05 37.25
N THR A 477 17.17 -16.16 37.88
CA THR A 477 16.15 -16.52 38.88
C THR A 477 15.01 -17.31 38.23
N LEU A 478 14.50 -16.85 37.09
CA LEU A 478 13.46 -17.54 36.32
C LEU A 478 13.88 -18.95 35.87
N VAL A 479 15.11 -19.10 35.39
CA VAL A 479 15.65 -20.40 34.98
C VAL A 479 15.83 -21.33 36.19
N ALA A 480 16.17 -20.80 37.36
CA ALA A 480 16.35 -21.57 38.59
C ALA A 480 15.01 -22.00 39.23
N GLU A 481 13.97 -21.16 39.12
CA GLU A 481 12.65 -21.41 39.72
C GLU A 481 11.73 -22.27 38.85
N THR A 482 12.08 -22.49 37.58
CA THR A 482 11.26 -23.23 36.61
C THR A 482 11.94 -24.50 36.10
N GLU A 483 11.18 -25.54 35.75
CA GLU A 483 11.71 -26.81 35.19
C GLU A 483 12.18 -26.68 33.73
N VAL A 484 13.12 -25.77 33.45
CA VAL A 484 13.71 -25.61 32.11
C VAL A 484 14.82 -26.65 31.89
N ASP A 485 14.91 -27.23 30.70
CA ASP A 485 16.07 -28.05 30.31
C ASP A 485 17.31 -27.16 30.20
N LEU A 486 18.17 -27.20 31.23
CA LEU A 486 19.39 -26.42 31.32
C LEU A 486 20.33 -26.67 30.13
N THR A 487 20.35 -27.88 29.58
CA THR A 487 21.21 -28.24 28.44
C THR A 487 20.75 -27.54 27.17
N ALA A 488 19.43 -27.53 26.93
CA ALA A 488 18.83 -26.83 25.80
C ALA A 488 18.97 -25.31 25.95
N TYR A 489 18.78 -24.78 27.16
CA TYR A 489 18.97 -23.36 27.47
C TYR A 489 20.40 -22.89 27.21
N GLU A 490 21.40 -23.59 27.74
CA GLU A 490 22.82 -23.26 27.55
C GLU A 490 23.22 -23.33 26.07
N LYS A 491 22.70 -24.31 25.33
CA LYS A 491 22.92 -24.42 23.89
C LYS A 491 22.38 -23.20 23.15
N VAL A 492 21.12 -22.83 23.35
CA VAL A 492 20.51 -21.66 22.71
C VAL A 492 21.24 -20.37 23.11
N ARG A 493 21.58 -20.22 24.40
CA ARG A 493 22.35 -19.08 24.91
C ARG A 493 23.72 -18.96 24.21
N SER A 494 24.42 -20.07 24.02
CA SER A 494 25.71 -20.09 23.31
C SER A 494 25.56 -19.79 21.83
N GLU A 495 24.49 -20.27 21.17
CA GLU A 495 24.19 -19.98 19.76
C GLU A 495 23.91 -18.48 19.56
N ILE A 496 23.06 -17.89 20.40
CA ILE A 496 22.75 -16.45 20.38
C ILE A 496 24.02 -15.63 20.67
N ALA A 497 24.84 -16.02 21.65
CA ALA A 497 26.10 -15.35 21.94
C ALA A 497 27.04 -15.34 20.72
N GLY A 498 27.16 -16.48 20.02
CA GLY A 498 27.93 -16.56 18.78
C GLY A 498 27.34 -15.70 17.66
N GLN A 499 26.02 -15.61 17.53
CA GLN A 499 25.37 -14.71 16.57
C GLN A 499 25.60 -13.23 16.90
N LEU A 500 25.56 -12.85 18.19
CA LEU A 500 25.87 -11.50 18.66
C LEU A 500 27.33 -11.11 18.40
N GLU A 501 28.27 -12.06 18.45
CA GLU A 501 29.67 -11.84 18.07
C GLU A 501 29.84 -11.57 16.56
N LEU A 502 28.93 -12.11 15.73
CA LEU A 502 28.91 -11.88 14.28
C LEU A 502 28.21 -10.57 13.89
N LEU A 503 27.40 -9.99 14.79
CA LEU A 503 26.80 -8.68 14.57
C LEU A 503 27.89 -7.62 14.75
N PRO A 504 28.23 -6.84 13.70
CA PRO A 504 29.18 -5.75 13.85
C PRO A 504 28.68 -4.81 14.95
N ALA A 505 29.58 -4.41 15.85
CA ALA A 505 29.29 -3.41 16.87
C ALA A 505 28.50 -2.24 16.26
N PRO A 506 27.47 -1.72 16.95
CA PRO A 506 26.61 -0.68 16.39
C PRO A 506 27.48 0.40 15.78
N ALA A 507 27.24 0.66 14.49
CA ALA A 507 27.98 1.65 13.76
C ALA A 507 28.05 2.94 14.58
N ALA A 508 29.23 3.56 14.58
CA ALA A 508 29.46 4.90 15.10
C ALA A 508 28.30 5.85 14.76
N PRO A 509 28.08 6.92 15.56
CA PRO A 509 26.98 7.89 15.37
C PRO A 509 26.80 8.26 13.90
N PRO A 510 25.55 8.50 13.48
CA PRO A 510 25.06 8.29 12.13
C PRO A 510 26.07 8.75 11.08
N ALA A 511 26.37 7.84 10.14
CA ALA A 511 27.08 8.18 8.92
C ALA A 511 26.54 9.51 8.40
N ALA A 512 27.46 10.43 8.10
CA ALA A 512 27.17 11.75 7.53
C ALA A 512 25.95 11.64 6.61
N ASP A 513 24.86 12.36 6.94
CA ASP A 513 23.55 12.28 6.29
C ASP A 513 23.73 11.98 4.80
N GLU A 514 23.37 10.79 4.36
CA GLU A 514 23.72 10.26 3.03
C GLU A 514 23.17 11.16 1.90
N ARG A 515 22.14 11.96 2.21
CA ARG A 515 21.62 13.04 1.37
C ARG A 515 22.68 14.11 1.05
N LEU A 516 23.61 14.36 1.97
CA LEU A 516 24.72 15.30 1.78
C LEU A 516 25.84 14.72 0.92
N ARG A 517 25.81 13.43 0.57
CA ARG A 517 26.69 12.83 -0.45
C ARG A 517 26.14 12.98 -1.87
N SER A 518 24.88 13.41 -2.03
CA SER A 518 24.25 13.63 -3.33
C SER A 518 23.60 15.01 -3.43
N LEU A 519 24.24 15.96 -4.12
CA LEU A 519 23.75 17.33 -4.24
C LEU A 519 23.25 17.67 -5.64
N SER A 520 22.19 18.47 -5.72
CA SER A 520 21.78 19.09 -6.99
C SER A 520 22.68 20.27 -7.35
N VAL A 521 22.85 20.57 -8.64
CA VAL A 521 23.58 21.78 -9.08
C VAL A 521 23.00 23.04 -8.45
N SER A 522 21.68 23.16 -8.40
CA SER A 522 20.99 24.29 -7.76
C SER A 522 21.33 24.41 -6.27
N SER A 523 21.47 23.28 -5.56
CA SER A 523 21.88 23.25 -4.16
C SER A 523 23.34 23.70 -3.97
N ILE A 524 24.24 23.35 -4.89
CA ILE A 524 25.65 23.79 -4.87
C ILE A 524 25.73 25.31 -5.10
N VAL A 525 24.99 25.83 -6.09
CA VAL A 525 24.91 27.27 -6.34
C VAL A 525 24.32 28.00 -5.12
N GLN A 526 23.29 27.43 -4.49
CA GLN A 526 22.70 27.99 -3.28
C GLN A 526 23.71 28.02 -2.11
N LEU A 527 24.49 26.96 -1.92
CA LEU A 527 25.55 26.90 -0.91
C LEU A 527 26.64 27.95 -1.17
N ALA A 528 27.03 28.14 -2.44
CA ALA A 528 27.98 29.17 -2.83
C ALA A 528 27.46 30.59 -2.58
N ARG A 529 26.15 30.84 -2.77
CA ARG A 529 25.54 32.15 -2.48
C ARG A 529 25.34 32.41 -0.99
N CYS A 530 24.82 31.44 -0.25
CA CYS A 530 24.64 31.56 1.20
C CYS A 530 24.59 30.17 1.87
N PRO A 531 25.65 29.78 2.60
CA PRO A 531 25.70 28.49 3.28
C PRO A 531 24.59 28.29 4.32
N LYS A 532 24.17 29.35 5.00
CA LYS A 532 23.06 29.28 5.96
C LYS A 532 21.71 29.02 5.28
N GLN A 533 21.50 29.58 4.09
CA GLN A 533 20.30 29.31 3.31
C GLN A 533 20.25 27.85 2.86
N PHE A 534 21.39 27.30 2.40
CA PHE A 534 21.52 25.88 2.07
C PHE A 534 21.22 25.00 3.30
N TYR A 535 21.74 25.35 4.48
CA TYR A 535 21.47 24.63 5.72
C TYR A 535 19.97 24.50 6.00
N TRP A 536 19.20 25.60 5.94
CA TRP A 536 17.75 25.56 6.15
C TRP A 536 16.93 25.00 4.99
N THR A 537 17.60 24.61 3.91
CA THR A 537 16.96 24.03 2.72
C THR A 537 17.19 22.53 2.63
N VAL A 538 18.43 22.11 2.82
CA VAL A 538 18.89 20.75 2.54
C VAL A 538 19.21 20.01 3.84
N VAL A 539 19.95 20.63 4.77
CA VAL A 539 20.42 19.98 6.00
C VAL A 539 19.32 19.90 7.07
N ARG A 540 18.60 21.00 7.29
CA ARG A 540 17.49 21.11 8.23
C ARG A 540 16.36 21.91 7.58
N PRO A 541 15.56 21.29 6.70
CA PRO A 541 14.55 21.97 5.90
C PRO A 541 13.53 22.70 6.78
N LEU A 542 13.36 24.00 6.56
CA LEU A 542 12.26 24.79 7.13
C LEU A 542 11.14 24.94 6.09
N PRO A 543 9.86 25.05 6.51
CA PRO A 543 8.75 25.30 5.60
C PRO A 543 8.99 26.55 4.74
N ARG A 544 8.72 26.43 3.43
CA ARG A 544 8.83 27.52 2.47
C ARG A 544 7.44 27.94 2.02
N ARG A 545 7.28 29.23 1.68
CA ARG A 545 6.07 29.69 1.00
C ARG A 545 6.15 29.27 -0.48
N PRO A 546 5.08 28.69 -1.07
CA PRO A 546 5.03 28.49 -2.50
C PRO A 546 5.18 29.84 -3.20
N SER A 547 6.10 29.95 -4.15
CA SER A 547 6.29 31.18 -4.94
C SER A 547 5.56 31.05 -6.27
N ALA A 548 4.62 31.95 -6.55
CA ALA A 548 3.94 32.01 -7.85
C ALA A 548 4.94 32.13 -9.01
N ALA A 549 6.04 32.86 -8.83
CA ALA A 549 7.10 32.98 -9.83
C ALA A 549 7.87 31.66 -10.06
N ALA A 550 8.03 30.82 -9.03
CA ALA A 550 8.68 29.51 -9.17
C ALA A 550 7.79 28.50 -9.89
N ARG A 551 6.48 28.49 -9.60
CA ARG A 551 5.49 27.67 -10.33
C ARG A 551 5.41 28.07 -11.81
N LEU A 552 5.26 29.36 -12.09
CA LEU A 552 5.31 29.90 -13.46
C LEU A 552 6.60 29.53 -14.18
N GLY A 553 7.74 29.56 -13.49
CA GLY A 553 9.02 29.13 -14.05
C GLY A 553 9.01 27.67 -14.51
N HIS A 554 8.48 26.77 -13.68
CA HIS A 554 8.34 25.36 -14.00
C HIS A 554 7.41 25.13 -15.21
N ASP A 555 6.27 25.81 -15.25
CA ASP A 555 5.29 25.67 -16.33
C ASP A 555 5.85 26.14 -17.68
N ILE A 556 6.66 27.21 -17.68
CA ILE A 556 7.32 27.70 -18.89
C ILE A 556 8.39 26.72 -19.38
N HIS A 557 9.18 26.12 -18.49
CA HIS A 557 10.17 25.10 -18.90
C HIS A 557 9.50 23.87 -19.49
N ARG A 558 8.41 23.40 -18.86
CA ARG A 558 7.59 22.29 -19.38
C ARG A 558 7.00 22.62 -20.74
N TRP A 559 6.49 23.84 -20.93
CA TRP A 559 5.96 24.28 -22.22
C TRP A 559 7.06 24.32 -23.30
N ILE A 560 8.25 24.84 -22.98
CA ILE A 560 9.40 24.85 -23.90
C ILE A 560 9.81 23.42 -24.28
N GLU A 561 9.84 22.49 -23.33
CA GLU A 561 10.15 21.07 -23.56
C GLU A 561 9.17 20.44 -24.57
N ILE A 562 7.86 20.50 -24.28
CA ILE A 562 6.80 19.94 -25.13
C ILE A 562 6.86 20.54 -26.54
N ARG A 563 7.04 21.86 -26.62
CA ARG A 563 7.14 22.59 -27.90
C ARG A 563 8.34 22.14 -28.72
N SER A 564 9.49 21.94 -28.07
CA SER A 564 10.78 21.61 -28.71
C SER A 564 10.84 20.17 -29.22
N ILE A 565 10.04 19.25 -28.66
CA ILE A 565 9.95 17.84 -29.08
C ILE A 565 9.02 17.64 -30.30
N GLY A 566 8.28 18.68 -30.72
CA GLY A 566 7.43 18.65 -31.92
C GLY A 566 6.03 18.06 -31.69
N GLN A 567 5.63 17.79 -30.44
CA GLN A 567 4.25 17.51 -30.07
C GLN A 567 3.47 18.81 -29.87
N GLY A 568 3.18 19.52 -30.96
CA GLY A 568 2.29 20.68 -30.89
C GLY A 568 0.87 20.24 -30.52
N ARG A 569 0.43 20.49 -29.28
CA ARG A 569 -0.99 20.60 -28.97
C ARG A 569 -1.52 21.85 -29.69
N LEU A 570 -2.75 21.77 -30.21
CA LEU A 570 -3.50 22.93 -30.68
C LEU A 570 -3.53 23.98 -29.55
N ASP A 571 -3.33 25.25 -29.88
CA ASP A 571 -3.41 26.38 -28.94
C ASP A 571 -4.79 26.38 -28.25
N ASP A 572 -4.87 25.76 -27.07
CA ASP A 572 -6.08 25.76 -26.25
C ASP A 572 -5.97 26.91 -25.24
N PRO A 573 -6.88 27.90 -25.24
CA PRO A 573 -6.85 29.02 -24.31
C PRO A 573 -7.02 28.64 -22.83
N GLU A 574 -7.21 27.35 -22.52
CA GLU A 574 -7.26 26.79 -21.16
C GLU A 574 -5.89 26.34 -20.61
N ASP A 575 -4.79 26.39 -21.39
CA ASP A 575 -3.40 26.15 -20.92
C ASP A 575 -2.82 27.36 -20.13
N LEU A 576 -3.65 27.96 -19.28
CA LEU A 576 -3.20 28.89 -18.24
C LEU A 576 -2.53 28.08 -17.12
N PRO A 577 -1.47 28.60 -16.50
CA PRO A 577 -0.87 27.96 -15.32
C PRO A 577 -1.97 27.73 -14.26
N ASP A 578 -1.90 26.60 -13.55
CA ASP A 578 -2.83 26.23 -12.46
C ASP A 578 -2.62 27.17 -11.26
N LEU A 579 -3.06 28.42 -11.44
CA LEU A 579 -2.99 29.54 -10.51
C LEU A 579 -4.42 30.02 -10.31
N THR A 580 -4.83 30.19 -9.06
CA THR A 580 -6.18 30.69 -8.77
C THR A 580 -6.34 32.13 -9.26
N PRO A 581 -7.57 32.60 -9.56
CA PRO A 581 -7.83 34.00 -9.91
C PRO A 581 -7.24 35.00 -8.89
N GLU A 582 -7.21 34.64 -7.61
CA GLU A 582 -6.60 35.45 -6.54
C GLU A 582 -5.07 35.51 -6.63
N GLU A 583 -4.41 34.46 -7.12
CA GLU A 583 -2.96 34.43 -7.39
C GLU A 583 -2.56 35.24 -8.64
N LEU A 584 -3.49 35.43 -9.58
CA LEU A 584 -3.35 36.28 -10.78
C LEU A 584 -3.69 37.75 -10.51
N GLU A 585 -4.59 38.03 -9.55
CA GLU A 585 -5.04 39.38 -9.22
C GLU A 585 -4.18 40.08 -8.14
N GLY A 586 -3.47 39.33 -7.30
CA GLY A 586 -2.46 39.83 -6.38
C GLY A 586 -2.99 40.74 -5.27
N ASP A 587 -2.95 40.28 -4.02
CA ASP A 587 -3.06 41.18 -2.87
C ASP A 587 -1.87 42.17 -2.90
N GLY A 588 -2.19 43.47 -2.97
CA GLY A 588 -1.40 44.59 -3.47
C GLY A 588 -0.08 44.93 -2.75
N GLY A 589 0.64 43.94 -2.22
CA GLY A 589 1.93 44.10 -1.55
C GLY A 589 2.97 43.02 -1.81
N THR A 590 2.71 41.98 -2.64
CA THR A 590 3.65 40.85 -2.78
C THR A 590 3.97 40.41 -4.22
N GLY A 591 4.37 41.35 -5.10
CA GLY A 591 5.16 41.02 -6.31
C GLY A 591 4.62 39.91 -7.23
N ALA A 592 3.30 39.68 -7.25
CA ALA A 592 2.66 38.64 -8.04
C ALA A 592 2.80 38.94 -9.55
N PRO A 593 3.05 37.91 -10.38
CA PRO A 593 3.09 38.07 -11.82
C PRO A 593 1.80 38.64 -12.43
N PRO A 594 1.85 39.61 -13.37
CA PRO A 594 0.67 39.94 -14.17
C PRO A 594 0.24 38.74 -15.02
N ALA A 595 -1.06 38.57 -15.27
CA ALA A 595 -1.59 37.50 -16.14
C ALA A 595 -0.96 37.46 -17.55
N SER A 596 -0.46 38.60 -18.06
CA SER A 596 0.23 38.68 -19.36
C SER A 596 1.65 38.09 -19.35
N TRP A 597 2.25 37.86 -18.18
CA TRP A 597 3.66 37.52 -18.06
C TRP A 597 3.98 36.14 -18.65
N ALA A 598 3.11 35.14 -18.45
CA ALA A 598 3.28 33.82 -19.08
C ALA A 598 3.34 33.93 -20.62
N THR A 599 2.42 34.71 -21.20
CA THR A 599 2.32 34.93 -22.65
C THR A 599 3.53 35.69 -23.20
N GLU A 600 4.06 36.66 -22.46
CA GLU A 600 5.27 37.40 -22.83
C GLU A 600 6.51 36.50 -22.87
N LEU A 601 6.67 35.59 -21.89
CA LEU A 601 7.78 34.64 -21.84
C LEU A 601 7.70 33.62 -22.98
N LYS A 602 6.52 33.06 -23.25
CA LYS A 602 6.27 32.14 -24.39
C LYS A 602 6.62 32.83 -25.71
N ARG A 603 6.13 34.06 -25.93
CA ARG A 603 6.42 34.85 -27.14
C ARG A 603 7.92 35.14 -27.30
N SER A 604 8.62 35.47 -26.21
CA SER A 604 10.06 35.72 -26.24
C SER A 604 10.86 34.49 -26.67
N PHE A 605 10.48 33.30 -26.20
CA PHE A 605 11.07 32.05 -26.66
C PHE A 605 10.80 31.83 -28.16
N GLU A 606 9.57 32.02 -28.64
CA GLU A 606 9.19 31.82 -30.05
C GLU A 606 9.97 32.71 -31.03
N HIS A 607 10.31 33.93 -30.60
CA HIS A 607 11.10 34.86 -31.41
C HIS A 607 12.62 34.62 -31.29
N SER A 608 13.05 33.67 -30.48
CA SER A 608 14.45 33.33 -30.28
C SER A 608 14.96 32.38 -31.38
N ARG A 609 16.28 32.38 -31.59
CA ARG A 609 16.93 31.40 -32.49
C ARG A 609 16.76 29.95 -32.03
N PHE A 610 16.46 29.73 -30.75
CA PHE A 610 16.29 28.40 -30.17
C PHE A 610 14.93 27.78 -30.53
N ALA A 611 13.90 28.58 -30.83
CA ALA A 611 12.62 28.05 -31.31
C ALA A 611 12.69 27.55 -32.76
N ALA A 612 13.64 28.04 -33.56
CA ALA A 612 13.78 27.69 -34.97
C ALA A 612 14.58 26.40 -35.21
N VAL A 613 15.30 25.90 -34.20
CA VAL A 613 16.20 24.74 -34.30
C VAL A 613 15.75 23.71 -33.28
N MET A 614 15.65 22.44 -33.70
CA MET A 614 15.33 21.36 -32.76
C MET A 614 16.57 21.04 -31.90
N PRO A 615 16.50 21.14 -30.57
CA PRO A 615 17.60 20.69 -29.71
C PRO A 615 17.83 19.19 -29.86
N ARG A 616 19.08 18.77 -29.67
CA ARG A 616 19.45 17.34 -29.65
C ARG A 616 18.90 16.64 -28.41
N PHE A 617 18.93 17.33 -27.26
CA PHE A 617 18.37 16.86 -26.00
C PHE A 617 17.65 18.01 -25.31
N THR A 618 16.50 17.72 -24.69
CA THR A 618 15.72 18.63 -23.83
C THR A 618 15.61 18.03 -22.44
N GLU A 619 15.66 18.86 -21.40
CA GLU A 619 15.52 18.46 -19.99
C GLU A 619 16.44 17.27 -19.63
N GLN A 620 17.64 17.24 -20.19
CA GLN A 620 18.55 16.10 -20.14
C GLN A 620 19.12 15.93 -18.72
N PRO A 621 18.75 14.86 -17.98
CA PRO A 621 19.30 14.60 -16.66
C PRO A 621 20.75 14.11 -16.77
N PHE A 622 21.55 14.44 -15.76
CA PHE A 622 22.89 13.93 -15.62
C PHE A 622 23.26 13.65 -14.16
N THR A 623 24.18 12.73 -13.96
CA THR A 623 24.82 12.44 -12.66
C THR A 623 26.33 12.35 -12.85
N LEU A 624 27.07 13.17 -12.11
CA LEU A 624 28.53 13.10 -12.03
C LEU A 624 28.92 12.34 -10.77
N ALA A 625 29.61 11.22 -10.96
CA ALA A 625 30.23 10.47 -9.88
C ALA A 625 31.63 11.01 -9.61
N LEU A 626 31.82 11.57 -8.41
CA LEU A 626 33.08 12.12 -7.93
C LEU A 626 33.80 11.09 -7.03
N PRO A 627 35.12 11.24 -6.80
CA PRO A 627 35.86 10.38 -5.88
C PRO A 627 35.23 10.34 -4.47
N GLY A 628 35.28 9.18 -3.81
CA GLY A 628 34.74 9.01 -2.45
C GLY A 628 33.23 8.72 -2.37
N GLY A 629 32.59 8.37 -3.50
CA GLY A 629 31.16 8.04 -3.54
C GLY A 629 30.23 9.26 -3.52
N LEU A 630 30.77 10.44 -3.85
CA LEU A 630 30.02 11.69 -3.90
C LEU A 630 29.35 11.84 -5.27
N LEU A 631 28.11 12.33 -5.28
CA LEU A 631 27.28 12.48 -6.47
C LEU A 631 26.84 13.93 -6.65
N VAL A 632 26.97 14.44 -7.88
CA VAL A 632 26.36 15.72 -8.28
C VAL A 632 25.33 15.46 -9.37
N ARG A 633 24.08 15.85 -9.12
CA ARG A 633 22.96 15.64 -10.03
C ARG A 633 22.50 16.98 -10.62
N GLY A 634 22.08 16.97 -11.87
CA GLY A 634 21.55 18.15 -12.52
C GLY A 634 20.72 17.81 -13.74
N ARG A 635 20.14 18.84 -14.32
CA ARG A 635 19.38 18.73 -15.55
C ARG A 635 19.71 19.92 -16.45
N ILE A 636 20.00 19.65 -17.71
CA ILE A 636 20.32 20.68 -18.69
C ILE A 636 19.07 20.91 -19.54
N ASP A 637 18.55 22.14 -19.55
CA ASP A 637 17.27 22.46 -20.18
C ASP A 637 17.26 22.14 -21.68
N ALA A 638 18.31 22.55 -22.41
CA ALA A 638 18.46 22.19 -23.82
C ALA A 638 19.93 22.06 -24.24
N VAL A 639 20.18 21.14 -25.17
CA VAL A 639 21.49 20.89 -25.76
C VAL A 639 21.38 20.94 -27.28
N TYR A 640 22.09 21.87 -27.91
CA TYR A 640 22.17 22.02 -29.35
C TYR A 640 23.52 21.54 -29.86
N VAL A 641 23.54 20.96 -31.06
CA VAL A 641 24.79 20.56 -31.73
C VAL A 641 24.79 21.19 -33.12
N HIS A 642 25.67 22.17 -33.32
CA HIS A 642 25.88 22.86 -34.59
C HIS A 642 27.04 22.21 -35.35
N ASP A 643 26.91 22.09 -36.67
CA ASP A 643 27.96 21.63 -37.62
C ASP A 643 28.72 20.36 -37.19
N TYR A 644 28.01 19.40 -36.60
CA TYR A 644 28.51 18.08 -36.13
C TYR A 644 29.63 18.10 -35.09
N ALA A 645 30.15 19.26 -34.69
CA ALA A 645 31.33 19.36 -33.83
C ALA A 645 31.21 20.39 -32.71
N THR A 646 30.33 21.38 -32.81
CA THR A 646 30.17 22.44 -31.79
C THR A 646 28.91 22.22 -30.97
N TRP A 647 29.05 22.19 -29.66
CA TRP A 647 27.98 21.95 -28.70
C TRP A 647 27.60 23.24 -28.01
N GLU A 648 26.30 23.49 -27.90
CA GLU A 648 25.75 24.64 -27.19
C GLU A 648 24.77 24.17 -26.11
N LEU A 649 25.14 24.35 -24.84
CA LEU A 649 24.28 24.08 -23.68
C LEU A 649 23.47 25.33 -23.38
N VAL A 650 22.16 25.22 -23.25
CA VAL A 650 21.28 26.37 -23.00
C VAL A 650 20.53 26.16 -21.69
N ASP A 651 20.54 27.18 -20.85
CA ASP A 651 19.77 27.26 -19.60
C ASP A 651 18.81 28.45 -19.70
N TYR A 652 17.51 28.17 -19.59
CA TYR A 652 16.45 29.15 -19.73
C TYR A 652 16.20 29.83 -18.38
N LYS A 653 16.26 31.16 -18.35
CA LYS A 653 16.02 31.96 -17.13
C LYS A 653 14.75 32.78 -17.27
N THR A 654 13.77 32.50 -16.42
CA THR A 654 12.50 33.25 -16.29
C THR A 654 12.61 34.47 -15.37
N GLY A 655 13.68 34.53 -14.57
CA GLY A 655 13.94 35.59 -13.58
C GLY A 655 14.72 36.81 -14.13
N ARG A 656 15.13 37.69 -13.20
CA ARG A 656 15.88 38.93 -13.49
C ARG A 656 17.35 38.61 -13.82
N GLU A 657 17.94 39.36 -14.76
CA GLU A 657 19.35 39.24 -15.14
C GLU A 657 20.28 39.50 -13.92
N PRO A 658 21.29 38.64 -13.67
CA PRO A 658 22.33 38.91 -12.69
C PRO A 658 23.27 40.04 -13.17
N ASP A 659 24.00 40.67 -12.25
CA ASP A 659 25.03 41.65 -12.62
C ASP A 659 26.19 40.95 -13.35
N ALA A 660 26.86 41.65 -14.28
CA ALA A 660 27.90 41.10 -15.16
C ALA A 660 29.11 40.46 -14.44
N ASP A 661 29.33 40.82 -13.17
CA ASP A 661 30.44 40.36 -12.31
C ASP A 661 30.03 39.27 -11.28
N ASP A 662 28.81 38.69 -11.36
CA ASP A 662 28.39 37.61 -10.45
C ASP A 662 29.07 36.27 -10.84
N GLU A 663 30.24 36.00 -10.27
CA GLU A 663 31.00 34.76 -10.47
C GLU A 663 30.20 33.51 -10.04
N VAL A 664 29.30 33.64 -9.06
CA VAL A 664 28.43 32.54 -8.58
C VAL A 664 27.32 32.24 -9.59
N ALA A 665 26.89 33.23 -10.38
CA ALA A 665 25.94 33.00 -11.46
C ALA A 665 26.53 32.10 -12.56
N ARG A 666 27.85 32.10 -12.79
CA ARG A 666 28.49 31.25 -13.80
C ARG A 666 28.72 29.81 -13.34
N LEU A 667 28.70 29.55 -12.03
CA LEU A 667 28.97 28.23 -11.44
C LEU A 667 28.03 27.13 -11.98
N GLN A 668 26.74 27.44 -12.20
CA GLN A 668 25.78 26.47 -12.75
C GLN A 668 26.21 25.99 -14.16
N LEU A 669 26.50 26.93 -15.07
CA LEU A 669 26.97 26.61 -16.41
C LEU A 669 28.33 25.93 -16.41
N SER A 670 29.23 26.29 -15.49
CA SER A 670 30.52 25.61 -15.36
C SER A 670 30.37 24.14 -14.94
N ILE A 671 29.39 23.83 -14.08
CA ILE A 671 29.08 22.43 -13.72
C ILE A 671 28.43 21.69 -14.90
N TYR A 672 27.57 22.35 -15.68
CA TYR A 672 27.00 21.76 -16.90
C TYR A 672 28.07 21.50 -17.96
N ALA A 673 29.04 22.41 -18.10
CA ALA A 673 30.18 22.24 -18.98
C ALA A 673 31.09 21.10 -18.54
N LEU A 674 31.35 20.97 -17.23
CA LEU A 674 32.05 19.82 -16.66
C LEU A 674 31.29 18.52 -16.96
N ALA A 675 29.96 18.52 -16.83
CA ALA A 675 29.14 17.36 -17.14
C ALA A 675 29.23 16.97 -18.62
N ALA A 676 29.14 17.93 -19.54
CA ALA A 676 29.28 17.70 -20.97
C ALA A 676 30.66 17.13 -21.35
N ARG A 677 31.73 17.64 -20.73
CA ARG A 677 33.09 17.11 -20.91
C ARG A 677 33.21 15.67 -20.43
N ARG A 678 32.61 15.35 -19.28
CA ARG A 678 32.76 14.04 -18.63
C ARG A 678 31.88 12.94 -19.23
N ILE A 679 30.66 13.29 -19.65
CA ILE A 679 29.63 12.37 -20.12
C ILE A 679 29.71 12.22 -21.64
N TRP A 680 29.80 13.33 -22.37
CA TRP A 680 29.80 13.34 -23.83
C TRP A 680 31.20 13.50 -24.46
N GLY A 681 32.25 13.70 -23.65
CA GLY A 681 33.62 13.80 -24.15
C GLY A 681 33.89 15.07 -24.97
N VAL A 682 33.06 16.11 -24.82
CA VAL A 682 33.18 17.36 -25.58
C VAL A 682 34.42 18.13 -25.11
N ARG A 683 35.23 18.64 -26.03
CA ARG A 683 36.40 19.47 -25.70
C ARG A 683 35.96 20.91 -25.36
N PRO A 684 36.64 21.62 -24.44
CA PRO A 684 36.28 22.98 -24.06
C PRO A 684 36.19 23.96 -25.24
N GLU A 685 37.04 23.82 -26.25
CA GLU A 685 37.06 24.68 -27.45
C GLU A 685 35.87 24.45 -28.38
N GLN A 686 35.15 23.34 -28.18
CA GLN A 686 33.98 22.94 -28.96
C GLN A 686 32.67 23.18 -28.21
N LEU A 687 32.74 23.74 -27.01
CA LEU A 687 31.60 23.91 -26.11
C LEU A 687 31.30 25.39 -25.92
N THR A 688 30.02 25.75 -25.99
CA THR A 688 29.50 27.06 -25.56
C THR A 688 28.36 26.80 -24.59
N ALA A 689 28.29 27.56 -23.50
CA ALA A 689 27.14 27.51 -22.59
C ALA A 689 26.45 28.87 -22.59
N THR A 690 25.15 28.90 -22.78
CA THR A 690 24.38 30.12 -23.04
C THR A 690 23.27 30.27 -22.01
N TYR A 691 23.25 31.39 -21.30
CA TYR A 691 22.05 31.80 -20.58
C TYR A 691 21.07 32.49 -21.53
N PHE A 692 19.83 32.03 -21.56
CA PHE A 692 18.77 32.71 -22.31
C PHE A 692 17.74 33.31 -21.36
N TYR A 693 17.73 34.64 -21.27
CA TYR A 693 16.82 35.38 -20.40
C TYR A 693 15.49 35.63 -21.12
N LEU A 694 14.48 34.82 -20.77
CA LEU A 694 13.17 34.85 -21.43
C LEU A 694 12.48 36.21 -21.28
N LYS A 695 12.72 36.95 -20.20
CA LYS A 695 12.10 38.27 -19.99
C LYS A 695 12.59 39.34 -20.97
N THR A 696 13.86 39.27 -21.38
CA THR A 696 14.50 40.29 -22.24
C THR A 696 14.79 39.79 -23.65
N GLY A 697 14.70 38.47 -23.88
CA GLY A 697 15.09 37.83 -25.14
C GLY A 697 16.61 37.82 -25.37
N ARG A 698 17.41 38.16 -24.34
CA ARG A 698 18.86 38.23 -24.43
C ARG A 698 19.48 36.85 -24.25
N ALA A 699 20.35 36.46 -25.19
CA ALA A 699 21.22 35.30 -25.08
C ALA A 699 22.64 35.73 -24.72
N GLU A 700 23.22 35.17 -23.66
CA GLU A 700 24.59 35.43 -23.23
C GLU A 700 25.44 34.15 -23.38
N PRO A 701 26.16 34.00 -24.51
CA PRO A 701 27.02 32.84 -24.73
C PRO A 701 28.35 32.99 -24.01
N ILE A 702 28.78 31.92 -23.36
CA ILE A 702 30.06 31.81 -22.63
C ILE A 702 30.87 30.66 -23.23
N SER A 703 32.13 30.93 -23.57
CA SER A 703 33.02 29.91 -24.12
C SER A 703 33.31 28.82 -23.09
N GLY A 704 33.33 27.56 -23.52
CA GLY A 704 33.69 26.42 -22.67
C GLY A 704 35.10 26.51 -22.10
N THR A 705 36.00 27.30 -22.70
CA THR A 705 37.34 27.59 -22.16
C THR A 705 37.31 28.48 -20.91
N ASP A 706 36.26 29.30 -20.76
CA ASP A 706 36.11 30.22 -19.63
C ASP A 706 35.36 29.56 -18.45
N LEU A 707 34.84 28.35 -18.67
CA LEU A 707 34.10 27.53 -17.70
C LEU A 707 35.06 26.54 -17.01
N ILE A 708 35.80 27.03 -16.03
CA ILE A 708 37.00 26.37 -15.48
C ILE A 708 36.77 25.38 -14.32
N THR A 709 35.52 25.13 -13.89
CA THR A 709 35.23 24.25 -12.74
C THR A 709 35.74 22.83 -12.95
N GLN A 710 36.47 22.31 -11.96
CA GLN A 710 37.01 20.95 -11.94
C GLN A 710 36.32 20.07 -10.88
N GLU A 711 36.49 18.76 -10.99
CA GLU A 711 35.96 17.80 -10.01
C GLU A 711 36.52 18.05 -8.59
N SER A 712 37.77 18.51 -8.48
CA SER A 712 38.39 18.88 -7.19
C SER A 712 37.64 20.01 -6.48
N ASP A 713 37.13 20.98 -7.23
CA ASP A 713 36.40 22.13 -6.69
C ASP A 713 35.07 21.65 -6.09
N LEU A 714 34.40 20.72 -6.76
CA LEU A 714 33.16 20.12 -6.27
C LEU A 714 33.41 19.25 -5.03
N VAL A 715 34.47 18.46 -5.00
CA VAL A 715 34.85 17.68 -3.81
C VAL A 715 35.11 18.59 -2.60
N GLU A 716 35.73 19.76 -2.81
CA GLU A 716 35.95 20.73 -1.73
C GLU A 716 34.64 21.31 -1.19
N VAL A 717 33.61 21.48 -2.02
CA VAL A 717 32.26 21.86 -1.56
C VAL A 717 31.71 20.83 -0.57
N PHE A 718 31.83 19.53 -0.87
CA PHE A 718 31.38 18.46 0.03
C PHE A 718 32.16 18.44 1.35
N LYS A 719 33.49 18.65 1.32
CA LYS A 719 34.29 18.76 2.55
C LYS A 719 33.86 19.92 3.45
N ARG A 720 33.44 21.06 2.87
CA ARG A 720 32.92 22.20 3.65
C ARG A 720 31.60 21.86 4.34
N ILE A 721 30.75 21.07 3.71
CA ILE A 721 29.49 20.55 4.28
C ILE A 721 29.79 19.59 5.43
N GLU A 722 30.72 18.64 5.23
CA GLU A 722 31.17 17.71 6.28
C GLU A 722 31.76 18.44 7.49
N ALA A 723 32.48 19.54 7.26
CA ALA A 723 33.02 20.40 8.32
C ALA A 723 31.95 21.22 9.07
N GLY A 724 30.67 21.13 8.70
CA GLY A 724 29.55 21.80 9.39
C GLY A 724 29.55 23.33 9.27
N ARG A 725 30.30 23.90 8.32
CA ARG A 725 30.46 25.36 8.19
C ARG A 725 29.37 25.98 7.34
N PHE A 726 28.28 26.39 7.99
CA PHE A 726 27.12 27.03 7.35
C PHE A 726 26.93 28.49 7.77
N ASP A 727 28.01 29.26 7.83
CA ASP A 727 27.95 30.66 8.25
C ASP A 727 27.11 31.50 7.27
N PRO A 728 26.27 32.42 7.78
CA PRO A 728 25.48 33.30 6.92
C PRO A 728 26.40 34.25 6.17
N GLN A 729 26.15 34.42 4.86
CA GLN A 729 26.78 35.44 4.03
C GLN A 729 25.71 36.45 3.59
N PRO A 730 25.53 37.55 4.34
CA PRO A 730 24.55 38.56 3.99
C PRO A 730 24.94 39.26 2.67
N GLY A 731 23.95 39.47 1.80
CA GLY A 731 24.14 40.07 0.49
C GLY A 731 22.81 40.32 -0.20
N ARG A 732 22.82 40.63 -1.51
CA ARG A 732 21.59 40.92 -2.29
C ARG A 732 20.56 39.78 -2.24
N ILE A 733 20.98 38.54 -2.04
CA ILE A 733 20.08 37.38 -1.88
C ILE A 733 19.16 37.49 -0.66
N CYS A 734 19.52 38.28 0.36
CA CYS A 734 18.68 38.52 1.53
C CYS A 734 17.35 39.20 1.18
N ASN A 735 17.28 39.96 0.07
CA ASN A 735 16.08 40.64 -0.39
C ASN A 735 14.94 39.67 -0.74
N SER A 736 15.29 38.45 -1.18
CA SER A 736 14.34 37.42 -1.62
C SER A 736 14.53 36.10 -0.86
N CYS A 737 15.16 36.15 0.32
CA CYS A 737 15.42 34.96 1.13
C CYS A 737 14.21 34.62 2.01
N ASP A 738 13.59 33.45 1.78
CA ASP A 738 12.46 32.93 2.56
C ASP A 738 12.76 32.83 4.07
N PHE A 739 14.04 32.68 4.42
CA PHE A 739 14.49 32.46 5.80
C PHE A 739 14.98 33.73 6.49
N LEU A 740 14.79 34.92 5.91
CA LEU A 740 15.22 36.19 6.50
C LEU A 740 14.68 36.38 7.93
N ARG A 741 13.45 35.94 8.20
CA ARG A 741 12.81 35.95 9.53
C ARG A 741 13.59 35.16 10.58
N PHE A 742 14.35 34.14 10.17
CA PHE A 742 15.17 33.29 11.03
C PHE A 742 16.66 33.69 11.03
N CYS A 743 17.08 34.59 10.13
CA CYS A 743 18.47 35.00 9.96
C CYS A 743 18.76 36.38 10.57
N GLY A 744 19.41 36.43 11.74
CA GLY A 744 19.83 37.69 12.36
C GLY A 744 20.78 38.53 11.50
N ALA A 745 21.78 37.87 10.88
CA ALA A 745 22.74 38.53 10.01
C ALA A 745 22.11 39.10 8.72
N GLY A 746 21.16 38.36 8.13
CA GLY A 746 20.40 38.83 6.97
C GLY A 746 19.53 40.05 7.29
N ARG A 747 18.86 40.05 8.45
CA ARG A 747 18.07 41.23 8.90
C ARG A 747 18.94 42.45 9.15
N ALA A 748 20.12 42.27 9.75
CA ALA A 748 21.06 43.37 9.97
C ALA A 748 21.52 43.99 8.64
N TYR A 749 21.73 43.17 7.61
CA TYR A 749 22.05 43.64 6.26
C TYR A 749 20.88 44.41 5.62
N MET A 750 19.65 43.89 5.69
CA MET A 750 18.46 44.58 5.16
C MET A 750 18.23 45.94 5.83
N ALA A 751 18.38 45.98 7.16
CA ALA A 751 18.27 47.22 7.93
C ALA A 751 19.35 48.25 7.54
N ALA A 752 20.58 47.81 7.24
CA ALA A 752 21.65 48.69 6.77
C ALA A 752 21.43 49.23 5.34
N GLN A 753 20.61 48.56 4.53
CA GLN A 753 20.27 48.96 3.15
C GLN A 753 19.05 49.90 3.07
N GLY A 754 18.46 50.28 4.20
CA GLY A 754 17.28 51.16 4.23
C GLY A 754 15.98 50.49 3.77
N ALA A 755 15.93 49.15 3.76
CA ALA A 755 14.69 48.41 3.60
C ALA A 755 13.98 48.32 4.97
N PRO A 756 12.64 48.52 5.03
CA PRO A 756 11.89 48.47 6.29
C PRO A 756 11.93 47.10 6.98
#